data_AF-A0A8H8XCG9-F1
#
_entry.id   AF-A0A8H8XCG9-F1
#
_cell.length_a   1.000
_cell.length_b   1.000
_cell.length_c   1.000
_cell.angle_alpha   90.00
_cell.angle_beta   90.00
_cell.angle_gamma   90.00
#
_symmetry.space_group_name_H-M   'P 1'
#
loop_
_entity.id
_entity.type
_entity.pdbx_description
1 polymer ?
#
loop_
_entity_poly.entity_id
_entity_poly.type
_entity_poly.pdbx_seq_one_letter_code
_entity_poly.pdbx_strand_id
1 'polypeptide(L)'
;MSFTLECAEFQSLCRDFFDFLLQCNSIDKDCYKDYEYSLTCSLDDITEYRKKYEILITDIDQIKVLVFSIPHLIKNIPSFQSKDYIFSIFSLLNKAHIYNKNFDIQKLDESINVCCNLIDDQQIISVYTYIKGFQESMESVVSKEPFLYWHEKKKLEKITHALISVSDKTGIVEFAQKLENNKIRILSTGGTAKYLNENGIKVIDIEQYTNFPEMMNGRIKTINPKVHGGILARREQDFEVMQEYNIPPIDIVIVNLYPFQSTVANPDCTLEDAIENIDIGGPAMLRAAAKNHQYVTVVVDNKDYQSIANEIKESDNTTLETRIQLALKTFEHTAAYDGAIANYLGKEEDGFSNTMNLQFNKVQSMRYGENPHQNAAFYVESNNTEACVASSTQCQGKAMSYNNMADADAALECVRSFDAPCCVIVKHANPCGVAVRNDIFAAYNDAFKTDPTSAFGGIIAFNRNLDKKTAQNIIDRQFVEVIIAPSVDDDAKAILSSKQNVRVLECGDLGIAQPSLDYKRVTGGLLVQDKDLGIIGKNDIQCVSNLAPTEAQINDLLFAWKVAKTVKSNAIVYAKNQMTIGVGAGQMSRVYSAKIAGIKATDENLVVEGSVMASDAFFPFRDGIDAAAKAGIKAIIQPGGSMRDAEVIEATNEHGIAMVFTGMRHFKH
;
A
#
# COMPACT_ATOMS: atom_id res chain seq x y z
N MET A 1 18.54 -53.39 35.76
CA MET A 1 18.34 -52.37 36.81
C MET A 1 16.96 -52.59 37.38
N SER A 2 16.89 -53.15 38.58
CA SER A 2 15.69 -53.21 39.42
C SER A 2 15.26 -51.78 39.78
N PHE A 3 14.10 -51.34 39.32
CA PHE A 3 13.45 -50.16 39.90
C PHE A 3 12.60 -50.65 41.07
N THR A 4 13.15 -50.51 42.28
CA THR A 4 12.36 -50.52 43.52
C THR A 4 11.37 -49.37 43.44
N LEU A 5 10.09 -49.71 43.23
CA LEU A 5 8.95 -48.79 43.37
C LEU A 5 8.71 -48.53 44.87
N GLU A 6 9.58 -47.73 45.47
CA GLU A 6 9.44 -47.24 46.86
C GLU A 6 9.17 -45.72 46.88
N CYS A 7 8.21 -45.26 46.08
CA CYS A 7 7.66 -43.93 46.28
C CYS A 7 6.34 -44.10 47.05
N ALA A 8 6.40 -43.92 48.37
CA ALA A 8 5.22 -43.91 49.25
C ALA A 8 4.15 -42.94 48.72
N GLU A 9 4.56 -41.89 48.01
CA GLU A 9 3.71 -40.89 47.39
C GLU A 9 3.00 -41.41 46.13
N PHE A 10 3.64 -42.30 45.34
CA PHE A 10 3.00 -42.97 44.19
C PHE A 10 1.92 -43.96 44.65
N GLN A 11 2.18 -44.68 45.74
CA GLN A 11 1.18 -45.53 46.39
C GLN A 11 0.03 -44.70 46.98
N SER A 12 0.27 -43.46 47.40
CA SER A 12 -0.78 -42.52 47.84
C SER A 12 -1.66 -42.07 46.68
N LEU A 13 -1.07 -41.71 45.53
CA LEU A 13 -1.83 -41.26 44.35
C LEU A 13 -2.76 -42.35 43.81
N CYS A 14 -2.28 -43.59 43.76
CA CYS A 14 -3.10 -44.74 43.39
C CYS A 14 -4.24 -44.96 44.40
N ARG A 15 -3.99 -44.74 45.70
CA ARG A 15 -5.00 -44.89 46.76
C ARG A 15 -6.08 -43.81 46.67
N ASP A 16 -5.69 -42.54 46.54
CA ASP A 16 -6.58 -41.41 46.35
C ASP A 16 -7.50 -41.61 45.13
N PHE A 17 -6.95 -42.17 44.05
CA PHE A 17 -7.71 -42.49 42.85
C PHE A 17 -8.73 -43.63 43.06
N PHE A 18 -8.32 -44.71 43.73
CA PHE A 18 -9.21 -45.82 44.04
C PHE A 18 -10.30 -45.42 45.03
N ASP A 19 -9.98 -44.60 46.03
CA ASP A 19 -10.94 -44.05 47.00
C ASP A 19 -11.96 -43.13 46.31
N PHE A 20 -11.53 -42.34 45.32
CA PHE A 20 -12.42 -41.55 44.48
C PHE A 20 -13.39 -42.43 43.66
N LEU A 21 -12.90 -43.52 43.06
CA LEU A 21 -13.75 -44.47 42.34
C LEU A 21 -14.72 -45.21 43.27
N LEU A 22 -14.29 -45.55 44.49
CA LEU A 22 -15.12 -46.17 45.51
C LEU A 22 -16.23 -45.22 46.01
N GLN A 23 -15.94 -43.94 46.17
CA GLN A 23 -16.93 -42.89 46.47
C GLN A 23 -17.96 -42.70 45.36
N CYS A 24 -17.62 -43.03 44.11
CA CYS A 24 -18.55 -42.95 42.97
C CYS A 24 -19.57 -44.10 42.92
N ASN A 25 -19.37 -45.21 43.66
CA ASN A 25 -20.11 -46.48 43.45
C ASN A 25 -20.99 -46.97 44.62
N SER A 26 -21.26 -46.15 45.64
CA SER A 26 -22.26 -46.40 46.70
C SER A 26 -22.22 -47.80 47.34
N ILE A 27 -21.26 -48.08 48.23
CA ILE A 27 -21.28 -49.27 49.11
C ILE A 27 -21.17 -48.84 50.59
N ASP A 28 -21.89 -49.58 51.43
CA ASP A 28 -22.31 -49.31 52.81
C ASP A 28 -21.16 -49.12 53.84
N LYS A 29 -21.39 -48.24 54.82
CA LYS A 29 -20.36 -47.58 55.67
C LYS A 29 -20.04 -48.29 57.00
N ASP A 30 -20.55 -49.50 57.25
CA ASP A 30 -20.51 -50.11 58.59
C ASP A 30 -19.33 -51.07 58.90
N CYS A 31 -18.29 -51.15 58.05
CA CYS A 31 -17.14 -52.03 58.27
C CYS A 31 -15.86 -51.31 58.79
N TYR A 32 -15.99 -50.21 59.51
CA TYR A 32 -14.84 -49.55 60.17
C TYR A 32 -15.01 -49.50 61.68
N LYS A 33 -14.92 -50.66 62.33
CA LYS A 33 -14.51 -50.73 63.73
C LYS A 33 -13.40 -51.76 63.89
N ASP A 34 -12.30 -51.25 64.41
CA ASP A 34 -11.09 -51.92 64.85
C ASP A 34 -10.19 -52.43 63.72
N TYR A 35 -9.11 -51.70 63.40
CA TYR A 35 -7.73 -52.24 63.25
C TYR A 35 -6.72 -51.11 62.95
N GLU A 36 -5.84 -50.86 63.93
CA GLU A 36 -4.54 -50.23 63.74
C GLU A 36 -3.59 -51.19 63.00
N TYR A 37 -2.80 -50.62 62.08
CA TYR A 37 -1.60 -51.18 61.43
C TYR A 37 -1.74 -52.49 60.61
N SER A 38 -1.10 -52.45 59.44
CA SER A 38 -1.05 -53.43 58.36
C SER A 38 -2.22 -53.38 57.36
N LEU A 39 -1.88 -52.99 56.13
CA LEU A 39 -2.70 -53.18 54.94
C LEU A 39 -2.87 -54.69 54.72
N THR A 40 -3.97 -55.26 55.20
CA THR A 40 -4.53 -56.48 54.64
C THR A 40 -6.04 -56.31 54.50
N CYS A 41 -6.44 -55.63 53.43
CA CYS A 41 -7.70 -55.99 52.77
C CYS A 41 -7.56 -57.47 52.36
N SER A 42 -8.57 -58.28 52.65
CA SER A 42 -8.54 -59.72 52.37
C SER A 42 -8.33 -59.95 50.87
N LEU A 43 -7.47 -60.90 50.52
CA LEU A 43 -7.09 -61.20 49.14
C LEU A 43 -8.30 -61.65 48.28
N ASP A 44 -9.37 -62.08 48.92
CA ASP A 44 -10.49 -62.77 48.27
C ASP A 44 -11.47 -61.78 47.64
N ASP A 45 -11.71 -60.61 48.25
CA ASP A 45 -12.60 -59.56 47.71
C ASP A 45 -11.99 -58.86 46.48
N ILE A 46 -10.66 -58.64 46.52
CA ILE A 46 -9.90 -58.05 45.41
C ILE A 46 -9.85 -59.03 44.23
N THR A 47 -9.78 -60.34 44.50
CA THR A 47 -9.70 -61.36 43.44
C THR A 47 -11.03 -61.52 42.70
N GLU A 48 -12.17 -61.36 43.38
CA GLU A 48 -13.49 -61.44 42.74
C GLU A 48 -13.78 -60.22 41.84
N TYR A 49 -13.37 -59.02 42.26
CA TYR A 49 -13.46 -57.80 41.45
C TYR A 49 -12.51 -57.84 40.23
N ARG A 50 -11.30 -58.39 40.42
CA ARG A 50 -10.28 -58.57 39.36
C ARG A 50 -10.74 -59.55 38.29
N LYS A 51 -11.51 -60.58 38.67
CA LYS A 51 -12.09 -61.57 37.75
C LYS A 51 -13.28 -61.01 36.95
N LYS A 52 -14.05 -60.10 37.52
CA LYS A 52 -15.26 -59.54 36.88
C LYS A 52 -14.96 -58.50 35.81
N TYR A 53 -13.81 -57.82 35.89
CA TYR A 53 -13.46 -56.70 35.00
C TYR A 53 -12.08 -56.84 34.31
N GLU A 54 -11.38 -57.97 34.47
CA GLU A 54 -10.07 -58.25 33.85
C GLU A 54 -8.98 -57.18 34.04
N ILE A 55 -8.95 -56.47 35.18
CA ILE A 55 -7.98 -55.40 35.40
C ILE A 55 -6.76 -55.91 36.19
N LEU A 56 -5.62 -56.03 35.50
CA LEU A 56 -4.29 -56.17 36.10
C LEU A 56 -3.60 -54.80 36.05
N ILE A 57 -3.46 -54.10 37.19
CA ILE A 57 -2.67 -52.86 37.27
C ILE A 57 -1.24 -53.20 37.71
N THR A 58 -0.30 -53.24 36.77
CA THR A 58 1.12 -53.49 37.06
C THR A 58 2.07 -52.57 36.29
N ASP A 59 1.56 -51.56 35.57
CA ASP A 59 2.40 -50.67 34.75
C ASP A 59 1.93 -49.19 34.76
N ILE A 60 2.90 -48.26 34.69
CA ILE A 60 2.71 -46.80 34.53
C ILE A 60 1.86 -46.49 33.29
N ASP A 61 1.97 -47.30 32.24
CA ASP A 61 1.23 -47.09 31.00
C ASP A 61 -0.29 -47.28 31.16
N GLN A 62 -0.75 -47.98 32.20
CA GLN A 62 -2.17 -48.16 32.47
C GLN A 62 -2.81 -46.96 33.20
N ILE A 63 -2.04 -46.24 34.03
CA ILE A 63 -2.47 -44.94 34.60
C ILE A 63 -2.51 -43.87 33.52
N LYS A 64 -1.58 -43.89 32.55
CA LYS A 64 -1.65 -43.02 31.35
C LYS A 64 -2.95 -43.24 30.59
N VAL A 65 -3.28 -44.49 30.26
CA VAL A 65 -4.55 -44.82 29.61
C VAL A 65 -5.74 -44.31 30.41
N LEU A 66 -5.71 -44.41 31.74
CA LEU A 66 -6.79 -43.97 32.61
C LEU A 66 -6.93 -42.44 32.70
N VAL A 67 -5.82 -41.73 32.91
CA VAL A 67 -5.75 -40.26 32.93
C VAL A 67 -6.20 -39.69 31.59
N PHE A 68 -5.79 -40.30 30.48
CA PHE A 68 -6.23 -39.92 29.14
C PHE A 68 -7.66 -40.37 28.81
N SER A 69 -8.27 -41.22 29.64
CA SER A 69 -9.69 -41.62 29.53
C SER A 69 -10.62 -40.72 30.34
N ILE A 70 -10.11 -39.92 31.27
CA ILE A 70 -10.87 -38.94 32.06
C ILE A 70 -11.77 -38.04 31.21
N PRO A 71 -11.32 -37.49 30.06
CA PRO A 71 -12.16 -36.63 29.21
C PRO A 71 -13.37 -37.40 28.65
N HIS A 72 -13.14 -38.66 28.29
CA HIS A 72 -14.17 -39.55 27.78
C HIS A 72 -15.16 -39.95 28.89
N LEU A 73 -14.68 -40.19 30.11
CA LEU A 73 -15.51 -40.52 31.27
C LEU A 73 -16.37 -39.35 31.70
N ILE A 74 -15.81 -38.14 31.80
CA ILE A 74 -16.56 -36.91 32.13
C ILE A 74 -17.62 -36.61 31.07
N LYS A 75 -17.28 -36.77 29.78
CA LYS A 75 -18.20 -36.48 28.68
C LYS A 75 -19.39 -37.44 28.64
N ASN A 76 -19.20 -38.70 29.03
CA ASN A 76 -20.20 -39.76 28.85
C ASN A 76 -20.88 -40.24 30.14
N ILE A 77 -20.39 -39.87 31.32
CA ILE A 77 -20.98 -40.27 32.61
C ILE A 77 -21.45 -39.01 33.38
N PRO A 78 -22.76 -38.74 33.46
CA PRO A 78 -23.30 -37.50 34.03
C PRO A 78 -22.93 -37.24 35.50
N SER A 79 -22.72 -38.28 36.32
CA SER A 79 -22.29 -38.12 37.71
C SER A 79 -20.89 -37.50 37.83
N PHE A 80 -20.01 -37.71 36.84
CA PHE A 80 -18.66 -37.14 36.80
C PHE A 80 -18.63 -35.66 36.40
N GLN A 81 -19.77 -35.10 35.97
CA GLN A 81 -19.94 -33.68 35.69
C GLN A 81 -20.40 -32.90 36.93
N SER A 82 -20.60 -33.58 38.08
CA SER A 82 -20.92 -32.91 39.34
C SER A 82 -19.69 -32.15 39.87
N LYS A 83 -19.96 -31.01 40.51
CA LYS A 83 -18.95 -30.12 41.08
C LYS A 83 -17.95 -30.87 41.96
N ASP A 84 -18.46 -31.71 42.87
CA ASP A 84 -17.63 -32.41 43.87
C ASP A 84 -16.66 -33.41 43.23
N TYR A 85 -17.03 -33.99 42.08
CA TYR A 85 -16.17 -34.92 41.36
C TYR A 85 -15.15 -34.20 40.45
N ILE A 86 -15.52 -33.07 39.83
CA ILE A 86 -14.60 -32.28 39.00
C ILE A 86 -13.40 -31.77 39.81
N PHE A 87 -13.61 -31.30 41.05
CA PHE A 87 -12.52 -30.85 41.93
C PHE A 87 -11.53 -31.98 42.26
N SER A 88 -12.05 -33.16 42.58
CA SER A 88 -11.24 -34.34 42.88
C SER A 88 -10.46 -34.83 41.64
N ILE A 89 -11.07 -34.76 40.45
CA ILE A 89 -10.41 -35.08 39.17
C ILE A 89 -9.28 -34.08 38.88
N PHE A 90 -9.50 -32.78 39.11
CA PHE A 90 -8.45 -31.76 38.96
C PHE A 90 -7.28 -31.98 39.91
N SER A 91 -7.57 -32.30 41.18
CA SER A 91 -6.53 -32.64 42.16
C SER A 91 -5.70 -33.84 41.69
N LEU A 92 -6.36 -34.85 41.12
CA LEU A 92 -5.71 -36.04 40.58
C LEU A 92 -4.84 -35.75 39.35
N LEU A 93 -5.36 -34.98 38.39
CA LEU A 93 -4.65 -34.56 37.17
C LEU A 93 -3.42 -33.70 37.50
N ASN A 94 -3.55 -32.80 38.49
CA ASN A 94 -2.46 -31.94 38.93
C ASN A 94 -1.36 -32.75 39.64
N LYS A 95 -1.74 -33.68 40.54
CA LYS A 95 -0.78 -34.62 41.13
C LYS A 95 -0.09 -35.45 40.03
N ALA A 96 -0.84 -35.98 39.06
CA ALA A 96 -0.25 -36.74 37.95
C ALA A 96 0.75 -35.92 37.12
N HIS A 97 0.48 -34.62 36.91
CA HIS A 97 1.39 -33.69 36.23
C HIS A 97 2.69 -33.46 37.01
N ILE A 98 2.58 -33.25 38.32
CA ILE A 98 3.70 -32.96 39.23
C ILE A 98 4.67 -34.14 39.30
N TYR A 99 4.16 -35.37 39.26
CA TYR A 99 4.95 -36.56 39.64
C TYR A 99 5.61 -37.33 38.48
N ASN A 100 5.41 -36.97 37.21
CA ASN A 100 6.04 -37.74 36.12
C ASN A 100 6.35 -36.91 34.84
N LYS A 101 7.64 -36.68 34.58
CA LYS A 101 8.17 -35.98 33.40
C LYS A 101 7.93 -36.69 32.05
N ASN A 102 7.35 -37.90 32.06
CA ASN A 102 7.08 -38.70 30.86
C ASN A 102 5.59 -38.79 30.47
N PHE A 103 4.73 -37.91 31.00
CA PHE A 103 3.36 -37.75 30.46
C PHE A 103 3.40 -36.98 29.14
N ASP A 104 2.55 -37.41 28.20
CA ASP A 104 2.23 -36.64 27.00
C ASP A 104 1.46 -35.37 27.43
N ILE A 105 2.19 -34.25 27.49
CA ILE A 105 1.68 -32.96 27.98
C ILE A 105 0.45 -32.53 27.17
N GLN A 106 0.41 -32.80 25.86
CA GLN A 106 -0.75 -32.44 25.03
C GLN A 106 -2.03 -33.14 25.46
N LYS A 107 -1.97 -34.44 25.79
CA LYS A 107 -3.16 -35.19 26.21
C LYS A 107 -3.61 -34.86 27.63
N LEU A 108 -2.67 -34.50 28.49
CA LEU A 108 -2.96 -34.02 29.84
C LEU A 108 -3.62 -32.63 29.78
N ASP A 109 -3.13 -31.75 28.90
CA ASP A 109 -3.74 -30.46 28.61
C ASP A 109 -5.14 -30.62 28.01
N GLU A 110 -5.35 -31.53 27.06
CA GLU A 110 -6.69 -31.87 26.55
C GLU A 110 -7.65 -32.29 27.68
N SER A 111 -7.13 -33.00 28.68
CA SER A 111 -7.94 -33.48 29.80
C SER A 111 -8.31 -32.37 30.79
N ILE A 112 -7.36 -31.50 31.07
CA ILE A 112 -7.57 -30.26 31.85
C ILE A 112 -8.56 -29.34 31.13
N ASN A 113 -8.44 -29.20 29.80
CA ASN A 113 -9.32 -28.36 28.98
C ASN A 113 -10.78 -28.81 29.03
N VAL A 114 -11.03 -30.12 28.97
CA VAL A 114 -12.39 -30.66 29.10
C VAL A 114 -12.98 -30.35 30.48
N CYS A 115 -12.18 -30.44 31.54
CA CYS A 115 -12.64 -30.10 32.89
C CYS A 115 -12.90 -28.59 33.07
N CYS A 116 -12.03 -27.73 32.53
CA CYS A 116 -12.17 -26.27 32.59
C CYS A 116 -13.40 -25.75 31.81
N ASN A 117 -13.78 -26.42 30.72
CA ASN A 117 -14.95 -26.04 29.93
C ASN A 117 -16.31 -26.41 30.57
N LEU A 118 -16.29 -27.09 31.72
CA LEU A 118 -17.49 -27.55 32.44
C LEU A 118 -17.75 -26.79 33.75
N ILE A 119 -16.91 -25.82 34.10
CA ILE A 119 -17.01 -25.01 35.32
C ILE A 119 -17.08 -23.51 35.00
N ASP A 120 -17.76 -22.73 35.84
CA ASP A 120 -17.91 -21.28 35.65
C ASP A 120 -16.68 -20.47 36.14
N ASP A 121 -16.60 -19.19 35.76
CA ASP A 121 -15.47 -18.30 36.09
C ASP A 121 -15.20 -18.15 37.61
N GLN A 122 -16.25 -18.25 38.45
CA GLN A 122 -16.13 -18.18 39.91
C GLN A 122 -15.58 -19.49 40.49
N GLN A 123 -15.91 -20.62 39.86
CA GLN A 123 -15.42 -21.94 40.22
C GLN A 123 -13.94 -22.12 39.85
N ILE A 124 -13.48 -21.54 38.75
CA ILE A 124 -12.06 -21.50 38.37
C ILE A 124 -11.22 -20.77 39.44
N ILE A 125 -11.73 -19.68 40.00
CA ILE A 125 -11.07 -18.95 41.10
C ILE A 125 -10.98 -19.83 42.37
N SER A 126 -12.01 -20.63 42.65
CA SER A 126 -12.03 -21.54 43.81
C SER A 126 -11.01 -22.67 43.66
N VAL A 127 -10.86 -23.21 42.43
CA VAL A 127 -9.81 -24.18 42.08
C VAL A 127 -8.41 -23.54 42.22
N TYR A 128 -8.26 -22.28 41.79
CA TYR A 128 -7.03 -21.49 41.95
C TYR A 128 -6.65 -21.29 43.42
N THR A 129 -7.58 -20.93 44.31
CA THR A 129 -7.31 -20.77 45.75
C THR A 129 -6.89 -22.09 46.40
N TYR A 130 -7.53 -23.20 46.01
CA TYR A 130 -7.19 -24.53 46.51
C TYR A 130 -5.79 -24.99 46.06
N ILE A 131 -5.41 -24.74 44.80
CA ILE A 131 -4.08 -25.08 44.26
C ILE A 131 -2.99 -24.18 44.84
N LYS A 132 -3.26 -22.88 45.02
CA LYS A 132 -2.30 -21.92 45.60
C LYS A 132 -1.98 -22.22 47.06
N GLY A 133 -2.97 -22.66 47.85
CA GLY A 133 -2.75 -23.14 49.21
C GLY A 133 -1.90 -24.42 49.29
N PHE A 134 -1.78 -25.16 48.18
CA PHE A 134 -0.90 -26.33 48.06
C PHE A 134 0.49 -25.98 47.52
N GLN A 135 0.64 -24.87 46.77
CA GLN A 135 1.93 -24.40 46.25
C GLN A 135 2.83 -23.78 47.32
N GLU A 136 2.27 -23.18 48.38
CA GLU A 136 3.04 -22.64 49.50
C GLU A 136 3.79 -23.72 50.31
N SER A 137 3.48 -25.01 50.11
CA SER A 137 4.16 -26.13 50.80
C SER A 137 5.26 -26.84 49.98
N MET A 138 5.47 -26.49 48.70
CA MET A 138 6.47 -27.14 47.83
C MET A 138 7.21 -26.15 46.89
N GLU A 139 7.89 -25.17 47.48
CA GLU A 139 8.57 -24.07 46.76
C GLU A 139 9.72 -24.46 45.80
N SER A 140 10.12 -25.74 45.66
CA SER A 140 11.35 -26.09 44.93
C SER A 140 11.21 -26.88 43.63
N VAL A 141 9.99 -27.19 43.15
CA VAL A 141 9.83 -28.10 41.97
C VAL A 141 8.88 -27.61 40.87
N VAL A 142 8.11 -26.54 41.06
CA VAL A 142 7.05 -26.15 40.10
C VAL A 142 7.47 -24.96 39.23
N SER A 143 7.57 -25.15 37.91
CA SER A 143 7.60 -24.04 36.97
C SER A 143 6.21 -23.39 36.89
N LYS A 144 6.16 -22.06 37.01
CA LYS A 144 4.94 -21.23 37.06
C LYS A 144 4.12 -21.20 35.75
N GLU A 145 4.49 -21.97 34.72
CA GLU A 145 4.18 -21.63 33.32
C GLU A 145 2.87 -22.20 32.72
N PRO A 146 2.41 -23.44 32.96
CA PRO A 146 1.36 -24.01 32.09
C PRO A 146 -0.05 -23.41 32.27
N PHE A 147 -0.42 -23.01 33.50
CA PHE A 147 -1.79 -22.56 33.82
C PHE A 147 -1.98 -21.04 33.71
N LEU A 148 -0.93 -20.24 33.97
CA LEU A 148 -0.92 -18.81 33.62
C LEU A 148 -1.02 -18.64 32.10
N TYR A 149 -0.27 -19.45 31.33
CA TYR A 149 -0.34 -19.49 29.87
C TYR A 149 -1.77 -19.72 29.34
N TRP A 150 -2.59 -20.52 30.03
CA TRP A 150 -3.97 -20.79 29.60
C TRP A 150 -4.97 -19.68 29.97
N HIS A 151 -4.85 -19.09 31.17
CA HIS A 151 -5.71 -17.99 31.61
C HIS A 151 -5.38 -16.67 30.90
N GLU A 152 -4.12 -16.44 30.56
CA GLU A 152 -3.67 -15.27 29.80
C GLU A 152 -4.02 -15.37 28.31
N LYS A 153 -3.88 -16.55 27.69
CA LYS A 153 -4.25 -16.76 26.29
C LYS A 153 -5.73 -16.49 26.00
N LYS A 154 -6.64 -16.84 26.92
CA LYS A 154 -8.08 -16.59 26.77
C LYS A 154 -8.54 -15.16 27.11
N LYS A 155 -7.78 -14.41 27.91
CA LYS A 155 -8.13 -13.01 28.28
C LYS A 155 -7.55 -11.95 27.35
N LEU A 156 -6.57 -12.32 26.53
CA LEU A 156 -5.92 -11.43 25.57
C LEU A 156 -6.63 -11.36 24.21
N GLU A 157 -7.71 -12.12 24.01
CA GLU A 157 -8.38 -12.25 22.73
C GLU A 157 -9.54 -11.28 22.48
N LYS A 158 -10.08 -10.58 23.49
CA LYS A 158 -11.21 -9.66 23.26
C LYS A 158 -10.79 -8.20 23.27
N ILE A 159 -11.18 -7.48 22.23
CA ILE A 159 -11.05 -6.02 22.18
C ILE A 159 -12.05 -5.39 23.16
N THR A 160 -11.56 -4.47 23.99
CA THR A 160 -12.33 -3.84 25.07
C THR A 160 -12.32 -2.31 25.03
N HIS A 161 -11.26 -1.69 24.52
CA HIS A 161 -11.11 -0.24 24.46
C HIS A 161 -10.62 0.23 23.08
N ALA A 162 -11.30 1.21 22.52
CA ALA A 162 -10.90 1.89 21.29
C ALA A 162 -10.65 3.37 21.59
N LEU A 163 -9.48 3.89 21.22
CA LEU A 163 -9.16 5.31 21.26
C LEU A 163 -9.38 5.94 19.88
N ILE A 164 -10.29 6.90 19.79
CA ILE A 164 -10.64 7.58 18.54
C ILE A 164 -10.24 9.06 18.63
N SER A 165 -9.37 9.51 17.73
CA SER A 165 -8.98 10.91 17.60
C SER A 165 -8.75 11.24 16.12
N VAL A 166 -9.82 11.63 15.42
CA VAL A 166 -9.82 11.86 13.98
C VAL A 166 -10.06 13.34 13.66
N SER A 167 -9.43 13.86 12.62
CA SER A 167 -9.75 15.16 12.00
C SER A 167 -10.87 15.01 10.97
N ASP A 168 -10.73 14.09 10.02
CA ASP A 168 -11.79 13.70 9.09
C ASP A 168 -12.81 12.78 9.78
N LYS A 169 -14.08 13.19 9.80
CA LYS A 169 -15.19 12.48 10.46
C LYS A 169 -15.92 11.50 9.53
N THR A 170 -15.46 11.32 8.29
CA THR A 170 -16.10 10.45 7.31
C THR A 170 -16.22 9.02 7.86
N GLY A 171 -17.44 8.49 7.91
CA GLY A 171 -17.74 7.12 8.34
C GLY A 171 -17.54 6.80 9.84
N ILE A 172 -17.04 7.75 10.66
CA ILE A 172 -16.63 7.42 12.04
C ILE A 172 -17.79 7.06 12.95
N VAL A 173 -18.97 7.68 12.77
CA VAL A 173 -20.17 7.40 13.59
C VAL A 173 -20.64 5.97 13.40
N GLU A 174 -20.76 5.53 12.14
CA GLU A 174 -21.18 4.17 11.80
C GLU A 174 -20.20 3.12 12.32
N PHE A 175 -18.90 3.42 12.24
CA PHE A 175 -17.86 2.53 12.78
C PHE A 175 -17.92 2.48 14.31
N ALA A 176 -18.02 3.63 14.97
CA ALA A 176 -18.13 3.72 16.42
C ALA A 176 -19.37 3.00 16.96
N GLN A 177 -20.52 3.07 16.26
CA GLN A 177 -21.71 2.31 16.63
C GLN A 177 -21.47 0.79 16.58
N LYS A 178 -20.74 0.30 15.57
CA LYS A 178 -20.38 -1.12 15.47
C LYS A 178 -19.45 -1.55 16.62
N LEU A 179 -18.53 -0.69 17.04
CA LEU A 179 -17.68 -0.95 18.21
C LEU A 179 -18.51 -1.01 19.51
N GLU A 180 -19.40 -0.04 19.71
CA GLU A 180 -20.29 0.01 20.88
C GLU A 180 -21.22 -1.21 20.94
N ASN A 181 -21.75 -1.66 19.80
CA ASN A 181 -22.58 -2.87 19.71
C ASN A 181 -21.82 -4.15 20.11
N ASN A 182 -20.50 -4.17 19.93
CA ASN A 182 -19.62 -5.25 20.40
C ASN A 182 -19.13 -5.03 21.85
N LYS A 183 -19.72 -4.07 22.56
CA LYS A 183 -19.40 -3.71 23.96
C LYS A 183 -17.99 -3.15 24.15
N ILE A 184 -17.41 -2.58 23.11
CA ILE A 184 -16.11 -1.90 23.17
C ILE A 184 -16.31 -0.48 23.70
N ARG A 185 -15.51 -0.10 24.69
CA ARG A 185 -15.53 1.24 25.28
C ARG A 185 -14.77 2.21 24.40
N ILE A 186 -15.37 3.35 24.11
CA ILE A 186 -14.76 4.37 23.25
C ILE A 186 -14.13 5.45 24.13
N LEU A 187 -12.82 5.64 23.99
CA LEU A 187 -12.07 6.78 24.48
C LEU A 187 -11.97 7.79 23.32
N SER A 188 -12.14 9.08 23.57
CA SER A 188 -11.95 10.09 22.51
C SER A 188 -11.51 11.44 23.06
N THR A 189 -11.08 12.33 22.16
CA THR A 189 -10.50 13.64 22.48
C THR A 189 -11.35 14.78 21.94
N GLY A 190 -11.48 15.86 22.72
CA GLY A 190 -11.98 17.18 22.30
C GLY A 190 -13.12 17.16 21.28
N GLY A 191 -12.87 17.69 20.08
CA GLY A 191 -13.86 17.79 19.01
C GLY A 191 -14.39 16.44 18.49
N THR A 192 -13.62 15.36 18.58
CA THR A 192 -14.10 14.01 18.20
C THR A 192 -15.07 13.47 19.23
N ALA A 193 -14.76 13.62 20.52
CA ALA A 193 -15.64 13.22 21.61
C ALA A 193 -16.98 13.95 21.53
N LYS A 194 -16.95 15.27 21.30
CA LYS A 194 -18.16 16.08 21.10
C LYS A 194 -19.01 15.56 19.94
N TYR A 195 -18.40 15.37 18.76
CA TYR A 195 -19.10 14.91 17.57
C TYR A 195 -19.74 13.52 17.75
N LEU A 196 -19.06 12.59 18.40
CA LEU A 196 -19.60 11.26 18.69
C LEU A 196 -20.75 11.30 19.70
N ASN A 197 -20.62 12.09 20.77
CA ASN A 197 -21.68 12.27 21.76
C ASN A 197 -22.94 12.91 21.16
N GLU A 198 -22.78 13.92 20.28
CA GLU A 198 -23.90 14.56 19.56
C GLU A 198 -24.66 13.58 18.65
N ASN A 199 -23.99 12.51 18.20
CA ASN A 199 -24.59 11.44 17.40
C ASN A 199 -25.01 10.21 18.24
N GLY A 200 -25.09 10.35 19.57
CA GLY A 200 -25.61 9.32 20.47
C GLY A 200 -24.64 8.19 20.83
N ILE A 201 -23.37 8.30 20.45
CA ILE A 201 -22.34 7.32 20.82
C ILE A 201 -21.77 7.66 22.18
N LYS A 202 -21.74 6.70 23.11
CA LYS A 202 -21.19 6.94 24.45
C LYS A 202 -19.66 6.97 24.43
N VAL A 203 -19.09 8.10 24.80
CA VAL A 203 -17.65 8.32 24.86
C VAL A 203 -17.16 8.57 26.29
N ILE A 204 -16.00 8.01 26.62
CA ILE A 204 -15.20 8.39 27.80
C ILE A 204 -14.19 9.44 27.33
N ASP A 205 -14.22 10.61 27.95
CA ASP A 205 -13.27 11.67 27.61
C ASP A 205 -11.85 11.26 28.00
N ILE A 206 -10.87 11.59 27.16
CA ILE A 206 -9.46 11.33 27.43
C ILE A 206 -8.99 12.03 28.71
N GLU A 207 -9.53 13.20 29.04
CA GLU A 207 -9.22 13.90 30.29
C GLU A 207 -9.68 13.09 31.50
N GLN A 208 -10.89 12.51 31.43
CA GLN A 208 -11.42 11.62 32.45
C GLN A 208 -10.58 10.33 32.55
N TYR A 209 -10.16 9.77 31.41
CA TYR A 209 -9.34 8.58 31.38
C TYR A 209 -7.95 8.81 32.00
N THR A 210 -7.31 9.94 31.68
CA THR A 210 -5.95 10.28 32.10
C THR A 210 -5.87 10.96 33.47
N ASN A 211 -6.98 11.55 33.93
CA ASN A 211 -7.01 12.48 35.06
C ASN A 211 -6.06 13.68 34.86
N PHE A 212 -5.94 14.15 33.62
CA PHE A 212 -5.09 15.28 33.23
C PHE A 212 -5.83 16.16 32.20
N PRO A 213 -5.89 17.48 32.40
CA PRO A 213 -6.62 18.37 31.49
C PRO A 213 -5.86 18.63 30.19
N GLU A 214 -6.57 19.06 29.16
CA GLU A 214 -5.96 19.62 27.95
C GLU A 214 -5.16 20.89 28.27
N MET A 215 -3.95 21.02 27.72
CA MET A 215 -3.05 22.15 27.95
C MET A 215 -2.52 22.77 26.65
N MET A 216 -2.11 24.04 26.72
CA MET A 216 -1.47 24.79 25.63
C MET A 216 -2.32 24.80 24.35
N ASN A 217 -3.61 25.13 24.48
CA ASN A 217 -4.59 25.17 23.39
C ASN A 217 -4.65 23.85 22.59
N GLY A 218 -4.63 22.71 23.27
CA GLY A 218 -4.78 21.39 22.63
C GLY A 218 -3.50 20.74 22.14
N ARG A 219 -2.34 21.40 22.27
CA ARG A 219 -1.03 20.80 21.94
C ARG A 219 -0.68 19.62 22.82
N ILE A 220 -1.09 19.64 24.10
CA ILE A 220 -0.86 18.53 25.05
C ILE A 220 -2.21 18.00 25.51
N LYS A 221 -2.61 16.86 24.94
CA LYS A 221 -3.83 16.12 25.29
C LYS A 221 -3.60 14.62 25.50
N THR A 222 -2.92 13.98 24.55
CA THR A 222 -2.74 12.51 24.52
C THR A 222 -1.32 12.06 24.84
N ILE A 223 -0.38 13.00 24.99
CA ILE A 223 0.99 12.73 25.41
C ILE A 223 0.99 12.46 26.93
N ASN A 224 0.51 11.28 27.30
CA ASN A 224 0.31 10.88 28.69
C ASN A 224 0.72 9.40 28.88
N PRO A 225 1.43 9.05 29.97
CA PRO A 225 1.84 7.68 30.24
C PRO A 225 0.69 6.68 30.31
N LYS A 226 -0.51 7.09 30.72
CA LYS A 226 -1.68 6.19 30.79
C LYS A 226 -2.25 5.86 29.41
N VAL A 227 -2.12 6.79 28.45
CA VAL A 227 -2.48 6.54 27.04
C VAL A 227 -1.40 5.66 26.39
N HIS A 228 -0.15 6.11 26.41
CA HIS A 228 0.94 5.39 25.74
C HIS A 228 1.27 4.06 26.42
N GLY A 229 1.14 3.95 27.74
CA GLY A 229 1.27 2.69 28.47
C GLY A 229 0.16 1.70 28.09
N GLY A 230 -1.08 2.17 27.96
CA GLY A 230 -2.19 1.33 27.49
C GLY A 230 -2.01 0.82 26.06
N ILE A 231 -1.32 1.59 25.20
CA ILE A 231 -1.01 1.23 23.81
C ILE A 231 0.25 0.35 23.72
N LEU A 232 1.33 0.67 24.43
CA LEU A 232 2.65 0.06 24.25
C LEU A 232 2.92 -1.18 25.11
N ALA A 233 2.09 -1.42 26.13
CA ALA A 233 2.32 -2.54 27.02
C ALA A 233 2.29 -3.88 26.26
N ARG A 234 3.32 -4.69 26.50
CA ARG A 234 3.36 -6.09 26.06
C ARG A 234 2.55 -6.86 27.08
N ARG A 235 1.35 -7.27 26.69
CA ARG A 235 0.33 -7.67 27.67
C ARG A 235 0.72 -8.87 28.54
N GLU A 236 1.61 -9.72 28.06
CA GLU A 236 2.15 -10.86 28.80
C GLU A 236 3.28 -10.48 29.77
N GLN A 237 4.01 -9.39 29.51
CA GLN A 237 5.24 -9.04 30.25
C GLN A 237 5.04 -7.85 31.18
N ASP A 238 4.18 -6.92 30.80
CA ASP A 238 4.03 -5.63 31.47
C ASP A 238 2.74 -5.56 32.30
N PHE A 239 2.01 -6.66 32.46
CA PHE A 239 0.70 -6.71 33.13
C PHE A 239 0.75 -6.24 34.59
N GLU A 240 1.75 -6.69 35.36
CA GLU A 240 1.91 -6.29 36.77
C GLU A 240 2.12 -4.77 36.89
N VAL A 241 2.93 -4.19 36.00
CA VAL A 241 3.16 -2.74 35.95
C VAL A 241 1.89 -2.00 35.53
N MET A 242 1.14 -2.51 34.54
CA MET A 242 -0.14 -1.92 34.15
C MET A 242 -1.14 -1.90 35.30
N GLN A 243 -1.19 -2.95 36.13
CA GLN A 243 -2.05 -2.99 37.32
C GLN A 243 -1.58 -2.02 38.40
N GLU A 244 -0.29 -2.02 38.73
CA GLU A 244 0.31 -1.13 39.74
C GLU A 244 -0.04 0.34 39.48
N TYR A 245 0.07 0.77 38.22
CA TYR A 245 -0.18 2.16 37.81
C TYR A 245 -1.60 2.40 37.29
N ASN A 246 -2.52 1.43 37.43
CA ASN A 246 -3.91 1.53 36.99
C ASN A 246 -4.03 2.00 35.52
N ILE A 247 -3.33 1.32 34.62
CA ILE A 247 -3.27 1.59 33.18
C ILE A 247 -4.11 0.55 32.44
N PRO A 248 -5.36 0.85 32.04
CA PRO A 248 -6.13 -0.02 31.17
C PRO A 248 -5.47 -0.21 29.80
N PRO A 249 -5.64 -1.38 29.16
CA PRO A 249 -5.19 -1.58 27.79
C PRO A 249 -6.00 -0.72 26.81
N ILE A 250 -5.36 -0.30 25.72
CA ILE A 250 -6.01 0.29 24.55
C ILE A 250 -5.79 -0.68 23.39
N ASP A 251 -6.88 -1.26 22.90
CA ASP A 251 -6.86 -2.36 21.93
C ASP A 251 -6.95 -1.87 20.48
N ILE A 252 -7.61 -0.74 20.26
CA ILE A 252 -7.74 -0.09 18.96
C ILE A 252 -7.33 1.37 19.08
N VAL A 253 -6.55 1.87 18.12
CA VAL A 253 -6.20 3.29 17.98
C VAL A 253 -6.62 3.76 16.60
N ILE A 254 -7.60 4.66 16.51
CA ILE A 254 -8.12 5.23 15.28
C ILE A 254 -7.76 6.71 15.24
N VAL A 255 -6.83 7.06 14.36
CA VAL A 255 -6.32 8.43 14.22
C VAL A 255 -6.09 8.73 12.75
N ASN A 256 -6.72 9.79 12.24
CA ASN A 256 -6.28 10.42 10.99
C ASN A 256 -5.75 11.82 11.33
N LEU A 257 -4.59 12.15 10.76
CA LEU A 257 -3.84 13.35 11.08
C LEU A 257 -4.54 14.60 10.53
N TYR A 258 -4.18 15.77 11.06
CA TYR A 258 -4.56 17.02 10.42
C TYR A 258 -4.06 17.04 8.96
N PRO A 259 -4.82 17.62 8.03
CA PRO A 259 -4.49 17.60 6.62
C PRO A 259 -3.38 18.63 6.31
N PHE A 260 -2.19 18.47 6.92
CA PHE A 260 -1.07 19.40 6.79
C PHE A 260 -0.76 19.72 5.32
N GLN A 261 -0.71 18.67 4.47
CA GLN A 261 -0.52 18.82 3.02
C GLN A 261 -1.59 19.70 2.36
N SER A 262 -2.85 19.60 2.77
CA SER A 262 -3.93 20.45 2.27
C SER A 262 -3.83 21.87 2.79
N THR A 263 -3.42 22.06 4.05
CA THR A 263 -3.20 23.38 4.65
C THR A 263 -2.11 24.13 3.89
N VAL A 264 -0.94 23.51 3.67
CA VAL A 264 0.19 24.16 2.98
C VAL A 264 0.02 24.26 1.47
N ALA A 265 -0.94 23.55 0.90
CA ALA A 265 -1.33 23.72 -0.50
C ALA A 265 -2.14 25.01 -0.73
N ASN A 266 -2.69 25.63 0.33
CA ASN A 266 -3.33 26.94 0.24
C ASN A 266 -2.26 28.03 -0.02
N PRO A 267 -2.34 28.81 -1.12
CA PRO A 267 -1.40 29.89 -1.41
C PRO A 267 -1.30 30.96 -0.31
N ASP A 268 -2.36 31.13 0.48
CA ASP A 268 -2.43 32.11 1.56
C ASP A 268 -1.96 31.56 2.91
N CYS A 269 -1.51 30.30 2.99
CA CYS A 269 -1.02 29.69 4.22
C CYS A 269 0.24 30.40 4.72
N THR A 270 0.18 30.99 5.91
CA THR A 270 1.38 31.55 6.55
C THR A 270 2.23 30.44 7.17
N LEU A 271 3.49 30.75 7.50
CA LEU A 271 4.35 29.83 8.26
C LEU A 271 3.74 29.50 9.63
N GLU A 272 3.08 30.46 10.26
CA GLU A 272 2.41 30.26 11.56
C GLU A 272 1.25 29.28 11.42
N ASP A 273 0.41 29.43 10.38
CA ASP A 273 -0.67 28.48 10.08
C ASP A 273 -0.14 27.07 9.86
N ALA A 274 0.97 26.93 9.12
CA ALA A 274 1.61 25.65 8.89
C ALA A 274 2.12 25.02 10.21
N ILE A 275 2.81 25.81 11.06
CA ILE A 275 3.35 25.34 12.34
C ILE A 275 2.23 24.86 13.28
N GLU A 276 1.11 25.58 13.37
CA GLU A 276 -0.02 25.17 14.22
C GLU A 276 -0.72 23.90 13.72
N ASN A 277 -0.60 23.58 12.42
CA ASN A 277 -1.18 22.36 11.84
C ASN A 277 -0.25 21.13 11.91
N ILE A 278 0.92 21.24 12.56
CA ILE A 278 1.79 20.09 12.84
C ILE A 278 1.25 19.33 14.06
N ASP A 279 0.74 18.13 13.83
CA ASP A 279 0.25 17.24 14.87
C ASP A 279 1.41 16.50 15.55
N ILE A 280 1.44 16.56 16.88
CA ILE A 280 2.42 15.85 17.71
C ILE A 280 1.80 14.58 18.32
N GLY A 281 0.59 14.71 18.85
CA GLY A 281 -0.09 13.63 19.57
C GLY A 281 -0.54 12.51 18.64
N GLY A 282 -1.07 12.85 17.46
CA GLY A 282 -1.52 11.90 16.45
C GLY A 282 -0.41 10.95 16.01
N PRO A 283 0.73 11.44 15.47
CA PRO A 283 1.84 10.59 15.05
C PRO A 283 2.43 9.78 16.20
N ALA A 284 2.50 10.34 17.42
CA ALA A 284 2.97 9.61 18.59
C ALA A 284 2.09 8.39 18.91
N MET A 285 0.75 8.56 18.92
CA MET A 285 -0.20 7.46 19.16
C MET A 285 -0.15 6.42 18.04
N LEU A 286 -0.12 6.87 16.78
CA LEU A 286 -0.03 6.00 15.60
C LEU A 286 1.21 5.13 15.62
N ARG A 287 2.39 5.74 15.82
CA ARG A 287 3.67 5.00 15.89
C ARG A 287 3.72 4.05 17.07
N ALA A 288 3.16 4.43 18.22
CA ALA A 288 3.05 3.57 19.39
C ALA A 288 2.19 2.33 19.11
N ALA A 289 1.01 2.53 18.51
CA ALA A 289 0.09 1.44 18.18
C ALA A 289 0.65 0.51 17.10
N ALA A 290 1.23 1.08 16.03
CA ALA A 290 1.88 0.30 14.96
C ALA A 290 3.09 -0.50 15.48
N LYS A 291 3.89 0.07 16.39
CA LYS A 291 4.98 -0.66 17.06
C LYS A 291 4.45 -1.87 17.83
N ASN A 292 3.30 -1.74 18.50
CA ASN A 292 2.70 -2.79 19.32
C ASN A 292 1.58 -3.56 18.60
N HIS A 293 1.67 -3.72 17.28
CA HIS A 293 0.69 -4.42 16.44
C HIS A 293 0.45 -5.88 16.84
N GLN A 294 1.32 -6.48 17.65
CA GLN A 294 1.06 -7.79 18.26
C GLN A 294 -0.28 -7.77 19.02
N TYR A 295 -0.62 -6.65 19.65
CA TYR A 295 -1.77 -6.51 20.54
C TYR A 295 -2.75 -5.39 20.16
N VAL A 296 -2.32 -4.40 19.37
CA VAL A 296 -3.11 -3.19 19.09
C VAL A 296 -3.44 -3.09 17.61
N THR A 297 -4.71 -2.86 17.31
CA THR A 297 -5.18 -2.53 15.95
C THR A 297 -5.07 -1.03 15.74
N VAL A 298 -4.20 -0.60 14.84
CA VAL A 298 -4.06 0.82 14.47
C VAL A 298 -4.83 1.11 13.17
N VAL A 299 -5.48 2.26 13.07
CA VAL A 299 -6.30 2.62 11.90
C VAL A 299 -6.06 4.08 11.53
N VAL A 300 -5.58 4.31 10.31
CA VAL A 300 -5.29 5.65 9.77
C VAL A 300 -6.26 6.12 8.70
N ASP A 301 -7.06 5.22 8.13
CA ASP A 301 -7.89 5.48 6.94
C ASP A 301 -9.30 4.92 7.15
N ASN A 302 -10.31 5.69 6.72
CA ASN A 302 -11.71 5.34 6.85
C ASN A 302 -12.11 4.13 5.99
N LYS A 303 -11.35 3.82 4.93
CA LYS A 303 -11.59 2.67 4.05
C LYS A 303 -11.45 1.33 4.78
N ASP A 304 -10.70 1.29 5.87
CA ASP A 304 -10.43 0.07 6.64
C ASP A 304 -11.51 -0.21 7.70
N TYR A 305 -12.43 0.74 7.97
CA TYR A 305 -13.41 0.61 9.05
C TYR A 305 -14.32 -0.60 8.88
N GLN A 306 -14.75 -0.89 7.65
CA GLN A 306 -15.69 -1.98 7.41
C GLN A 306 -15.07 -3.36 7.60
N SER A 307 -13.85 -3.59 7.11
CA SER A 307 -13.16 -4.88 7.27
C SER A 307 -12.85 -5.16 8.75
N ILE A 308 -12.36 -4.15 9.47
CA ILE A 308 -12.07 -4.26 10.90
C ILE A 308 -13.35 -4.55 11.70
N ALA A 309 -14.45 -3.85 11.41
CA ALA A 309 -15.72 -4.11 12.09
C ALA A 309 -16.23 -5.55 11.86
N ASN A 310 -15.99 -6.11 10.68
CA ASN A 310 -16.37 -7.50 10.37
C ASN A 310 -15.55 -8.49 11.19
N GLU A 311 -14.22 -8.34 11.23
CA GLU A 311 -13.35 -9.22 12.03
C GLU A 311 -13.73 -9.19 13.52
N ILE A 312 -13.97 -8.00 14.07
CA ILE A 312 -14.39 -7.83 15.47
C ILE A 312 -15.71 -8.53 15.73
N LYS A 313 -16.69 -8.39 14.82
CA LYS A 313 -17.99 -9.05 14.96
C LYS A 313 -17.88 -10.58 14.92
N GLU A 314 -16.95 -11.11 14.13
CA GLU A 314 -16.78 -12.55 13.94
C GLU A 314 -15.97 -13.21 15.06
N SER A 315 -14.97 -12.50 15.60
CA SER A 315 -13.96 -13.10 16.47
C SER A 315 -13.68 -12.33 17.77
N ASP A 316 -14.44 -11.27 18.06
CA ASP A 316 -14.19 -10.33 19.16
C ASP A 316 -12.81 -9.63 19.09
N ASN A 317 -12.04 -9.82 17.99
CA ASN A 317 -10.71 -9.28 17.76
C ASN A 317 -10.44 -9.01 16.27
N THR A 318 -9.23 -8.55 15.97
CA THR A 318 -8.64 -8.61 14.62
C THR A 318 -7.63 -9.75 14.53
N THR A 319 -7.30 -10.14 13.30
CA THR A 319 -6.22 -11.09 13.05
C THR A 319 -4.85 -10.40 13.18
N LEU A 320 -3.80 -11.18 13.47
CA LEU A 320 -2.43 -10.66 13.49
C LEU A 320 -2.01 -10.15 12.10
N GLU A 321 -2.44 -10.82 11.03
CA GLU A 321 -2.16 -10.40 9.66
C GLU A 321 -2.72 -9.01 9.37
N THR A 322 -3.98 -8.76 9.72
CA THR A 322 -4.62 -7.45 9.60
C THR A 322 -3.87 -6.39 10.39
N ARG A 323 -3.46 -6.67 11.64
CA ARG A 323 -2.68 -5.72 12.45
C ARG A 323 -1.30 -5.41 11.85
N ILE A 324 -0.61 -6.41 11.29
CA ILE A 324 0.68 -6.20 10.60
C ILE A 324 0.50 -5.28 9.38
N GLN A 325 -0.51 -5.53 8.55
CA GLN A 325 -0.81 -4.72 7.37
C GLN A 325 -1.14 -3.27 7.75
N LEU A 326 -1.99 -3.08 8.76
CA LEU A 326 -2.36 -1.77 9.25
C LEU A 326 -1.18 -1.02 9.90
N ALA A 327 -0.29 -1.73 10.59
CA ALA A 327 0.92 -1.16 11.15
C ALA A 327 1.89 -0.67 10.08
N LEU A 328 2.08 -1.46 9.00
CA LEU A 328 2.86 -1.03 7.83
C LEU A 328 2.26 0.23 7.20
N LYS A 329 0.95 0.21 6.92
CA LYS A 329 0.21 1.37 6.37
C LYS A 329 0.36 2.61 7.26
N THR A 330 0.36 2.43 8.58
CA THR A 330 0.55 3.51 9.55
C THR A 330 1.94 4.12 9.47
N PHE A 331 2.99 3.29 9.38
CA PHE A 331 4.35 3.82 9.24
C PHE A 331 4.55 4.54 7.91
N GLU A 332 4.02 4.01 6.81
CA GLU A 332 3.99 4.70 5.51
C GLU A 332 3.28 6.06 5.60
N HIS A 333 2.12 6.11 6.25
CA HIS A 333 1.37 7.35 6.46
C HIS A 333 2.16 8.38 7.26
N THR A 334 2.78 7.99 8.38
CA THR A 334 3.59 8.92 9.19
C THR A 334 4.88 9.36 8.49
N ALA A 335 5.51 8.48 7.69
CA ALA A 335 6.68 8.86 6.88
C ALA A 335 6.32 9.89 5.81
N ALA A 336 5.14 9.76 5.19
CA ALA A 336 4.64 10.75 4.25
C ALA A 336 4.31 12.09 4.93
N TYR A 337 3.74 12.04 6.13
CA TYR A 337 3.42 13.23 6.93
C TYR A 337 4.68 14.03 7.31
N ASP A 338 5.67 13.37 7.93
CA ASP A 338 6.92 14.01 8.32
C ASP A 338 7.72 14.50 7.10
N GLY A 339 7.70 13.74 6.00
CA GLY A 339 8.31 14.13 4.73
C GLY A 339 7.69 15.40 4.13
N ALA A 340 6.37 15.56 4.23
CA ALA A 340 5.67 16.76 3.79
C ALA A 340 6.06 18.00 4.63
N ILE A 341 6.15 17.84 5.95
CA ILE A 341 6.62 18.90 6.86
C ILE A 341 8.04 19.32 6.50
N ALA A 342 8.95 18.35 6.33
CA ALA A 342 10.34 18.62 6.00
C ALA A 342 10.50 19.32 4.63
N ASN A 343 9.73 18.90 3.62
CA ASN A 343 9.75 19.55 2.31
C ASN A 343 9.25 21.00 2.37
N TYR A 344 8.19 21.26 3.15
CA TYR A 344 7.64 22.62 3.28
C TYR A 344 8.57 23.55 4.06
N LEU A 345 9.00 23.15 5.26
CA LEU A 345 9.85 23.98 6.12
C LEU A 345 11.28 24.14 5.60
N GLY A 346 11.77 23.17 4.84
CA GLY A 346 13.12 23.18 4.30
C GLY A 346 13.28 23.87 2.95
N LYS A 347 12.20 24.47 2.41
CA LYS A 347 12.17 25.11 1.09
C LYS A 347 12.93 26.45 1.13
N GLU A 348 13.92 26.58 0.25
CA GLU A 348 14.77 27.78 0.12
C GLU A 348 14.25 28.72 -1.00
N GLU A 349 14.96 29.84 -1.23
CA GLU A 349 14.60 30.84 -2.26
C GLU A 349 14.56 30.27 -3.68
N ASP A 350 15.33 29.22 -3.96
CA ASP A 350 15.35 28.54 -5.26
C ASP A 350 14.14 27.60 -5.47
N GLY A 351 13.29 27.44 -4.46
CA GLY A 351 12.08 26.62 -4.51
C GLY A 351 12.27 25.15 -4.17
N PHE A 352 13.48 24.71 -3.82
CA PHE A 352 13.78 23.32 -3.46
C PHE A 352 14.04 23.16 -1.97
N SER A 353 13.78 21.97 -1.44
CA SER A 353 14.02 21.66 -0.04
C SER A 353 15.41 21.07 0.19
N ASN A 354 16.06 21.43 1.32
CA ASN A 354 17.37 20.88 1.70
C ASN A 354 17.41 19.35 1.78
N THR A 355 16.29 18.73 2.15
CA THR A 355 16.06 17.28 2.03
C THR A 355 14.80 17.07 1.22
N MET A 356 14.89 16.29 0.14
CA MET A 356 13.76 15.96 -0.72
C MET A 356 13.14 14.62 -0.32
N ASN A 357 11.90 14.66 0.15
CA ASN A 357 11.11 13.48 0.52
C ASN A 357 10.03 13.25 -0.53
N LEU A 358 10.14 12.18 -1.31
CA LEU A 358 9.14 11.80 -2.32
C LEU A 358 8.37 10.57 -1.85
N GLN A 359 7.06 10.56 -2.10
CA GLN A 359 6.17 9.47 -1.70
C GLN A 359 5.36 9.01 -2.90
N PHE A 360 5.44 7.71 -3.19
CA PHE A 360 4.68 7.09 -4.28
C PHE A 360 4.06 5.78 -3.81
N ASN A 361 2.85 5.48 -4.28
CA ASN A 361 2.12 4.27 -3.97
C ASN A 361 2.30 3.25 -5.08
N LYS A 362 2.69 2.02 -4.72
CA LYS A 362 2.83 0.95 -5.71
C LYS A 362 1.45 0.55 -6.25
N VAL A 363 1.28 0.59 -7.57
CA VAL A 363 0.05 0.17 -8.25
C VAL A 363 0.21 -1.20 -8.89
N GLN A 364 1.38 -1.49 -9.45
CA GLN A 364 1.60 -2.73 -10.20
C GLN A 364 3.03 -3.23 -10.08
N SER A 365 3.24 -4.54 -9.94
CA SER A 365 4.52 -5.16 -10.29
C SER A 365 4.62 -5.29 -11.81
N MET A 366 5.76 -4.91 -12.40
CA MET A 366 5.99 -5.09 -13.82
C MET A 366 6.57 -6.47 -14.10
N ARG A 367 6.32 -7.00 -15.30
CA ARG A 367 6.89 -8.28 -15.74
C ARG A 367 8.43 -8.25 -15.74
N TYR A 368 9.00 -7.11 -16.13
CA TYR A 368 10.41 -6.76 -16.11
C TYR A 368 10.53 -5.24 -16.33
N GLY A 369 11.74 -4.69 -16.19
CA GLY A 369 12.08 -3.29 -16.47
C GLY A 369 12.20 -2.98 -17.96
N GLU A 370 13.17 -2.17 -18.37
CA GLU A 370 13.43 -1.95 -19.79
C GLU A 370 13.82 -3.25 -20.51
N ASN A 371 14.53 -4.14 -19.80
CA ASN A 371 15.02 -5.42 -20.29
C ASN A 371 14.57 -6.59 -19.41
N PRO A 372 14.41 -7.82 -19.97
CA PRO A 372 13.86 -8.98 -19.25
C PRO A 372 14.57 -9.41 -17.95
N HIS A 373 15.85 -9.07 -17.79
CA HIS A 373 16.64 -9.44 -16.60
C HIS A 373 16.51 -8.43 -15.45
N GLN A 374 15.78 -7.33 -15.65
CA GLN A 374 15.58 -6.27 -14.65
C GLN A 374 14.20 -6.42 -14.02
N ASN A 375 14.10 -6.41 -12.69
CA ASN A 375 12.81 -6.33 -12.00
C ASN A 375 12.31 -4.88 -12.00
N ALA A 376 10.99 -4.68 -12.07
CA ALA A 376 10.39 -3.35 -12.03
C ALA A 376 8.99 -3.34 -11.41
N ALA A 377 8.55 -2.15 -11.02
CA ALA A 377 7.21 -1.88 -10.50
C ALA A 377 6.78 -0.46 -10.92
N PHE A 378 5.47 -0.25 -11.02
CA PHE A 378 4.84 1.03 -11.27
C PHE A 378 4.32 1.63 -9.97
N TYR A 379 4.62 2.90 -9.76
CA TYR A 379 4.16 3.67 -8.62
C TYR A 379 3.47 4.95 -9.11
N VAL A 380 2.53 5.46 -8.32
CA VAL A 380 1.78 6.68 -8.61
C VAL A 380 1.76 7.62 -7.41
N GLU A 381 1.62 8.91 -7.66
CA GLU A 381 1.43 9.91 -6.61
C GLU A 381 0.03 9.82 -6.00
N SER A 382 -0.12 10.10 -4.71
CA SER A 382 -1.41 10.01 -4.01
C SER A 382 -2.47 11.01 -4.50
N ASN A 383 -2.05 12.19 -4.97
CA ASN A 383 -2.92 13.30 -5.33
C ASN A 383 -2.86 13.63 -6.83
N ASN A 384 -2.72 12.60 -7.67
CA ASN A 384 -2.73 12.78 -9.11
C ASN A 384 -4.12 13.22 -9.60
N THR A 385 -4.22 14.47 -10.06
CA THR A 385 -5.45 15.07 -10.61
C THR A 385 -5.36 15.32 -12.11
N GLU A 386 -4.17 15.19 -12.71
CA GLU A 386 -3.96 15.38 -14.13
C GLU A 386 -4.30 14.08 -14.89
N ALA A 387 -5.01 14.20 -16.01
CA ALA A 387 -5.19 13.09 -16.94
C ALA A 387 -3.83 12.68 -17.51
N CYS A 388 -3.34 11.48 -17.22
CA CYS A 388 -2.04 11.00 -17.63
C CYS A 388 -2.04 9.45 -17.68
N VAL A 389 -0.90 8.83 -17.99
CA VAL A 389 -0.80 7.36 -17.99
C VAL A 389 -1.10 6.78 -16.61
N ALA A 390 -0.67 7.46 -15.53
CA ALA A 390 -0.86 7.00 -14.16
C ALA A 390 -2.32 7.04 -13.69
N SER A 391 -3.16 7.93 -14.24
CA SER A 391 -4.60 8.01 -13.96
C SER A 391 -5.46 7.25 -14.99
N SER A 392 -4.84 6.64 -15.99
CA SER A 392 -5.57 5.96 -17.07
C SER A 392 -6.19 4.63 -16.63
N THR A 393 -7.34 4.31 -17.22
CA THR A 393 -7.99 3.00 -17.08
C THR A 393 -7.65 2.13 -18.28
N GLN A 394 -7.13 0.92 -18.04
CA GLN A 394 -6.90 -0.06 -19.09
C GLN A 394 -8.20 -0.82 -19.41
N CYS A 395 -8.81 -0.55 -20.57
CA CYS A 395 -10.07 -1.15 -20.98
C CYS A 395 -9.93 -2.59 -21.52
N GLN A 396 -8.78 -2.91 -22.11
CA GLN A 396 -8.47 -4.25 -22.62
C GLN A 396 -6.95 -4.48 -22.77
N GLY A 397 -6.58 -5.69 -23.18
CA GLY A 397 -5.20 -6.01 -23.55
C GLY A 397 -4.42 -6.72 -22.46
N LYS A 398 -3.16 -7.06 -22.77
CA LYS A 398 -2.20 -7.61 -21.79
C LYS A 398 -1.81 -6.55 -20.75
N ALA A 399 -1.28 -6.97 -19.61
CA ALA A 399 -0.65 -6.03 -18.67
C ALA A 399 0.39 -5.12 -19.38
N MET A 400 0.44 -3.86 -18.97
CA MET A 400 1.43 -2.89 -19.45
C MET A 400 2.84 -3.33 -19.06
N SER A 401 3.79 -3.22 -19.99
CA SER A 401 5.22 -3.35 -19.69
C SER A 401 5.83 -2.00 -19.28
N TYR A 402 7.06 -2.02 -18.74
CA TYR A 402 7.80 -0.80 -18.41
C TYR A 402 7.91 0.15 -19.61
N ASN A 403 8.35 -0.36 -20.76
CA ASN A 403 8.48 0.44 -21.98
C ASN A 403 7.13 0.91 -22.50
N ASN A 404 6.05 0.12 -22.34
CA ASN A 404 4.72 0.58 -22.74
C ASN A 404 4.27 1.80 -21.93
N MET A 405 4.57 1.85 -20.63
CA MET A 405 4.23 3.02 -19.80
C MET A 405 5.01 4.26 -20.26
N ALA A 406 6.33 4.13 -20.45
CA ALA A 406 7.18 5.24 -20.86
C ALA A 406 6.83 5.77 -22.27
N ASP A 407 6.58 4.88 -23.22
CA ASP A 407 6.23 5.26 -24.59
C ASP A 407 4.80 5.85 -24.66
N ALA A 408 3.86 5.36 -23.85
CA ALA A 408 2.51 5.92 -23.77
C ALA A 408 2.52 7.33 -23.17
N ASP A 409 3.37 7.56 -22.17
CA ASP A 409 3.54 8.87 -21.55
C ASP A 409 4.14 9.87 -22.56
N ALA A 410 5.20 9.47 -23.27
CA ALA A 410 5.79 10.29 -24.33
C ALA A 410 4.79 10.62 -25.46
N ALA A 411 3.95 9.66 -25.85
CA ALA A 411 2.92 9.87 -26.86
C ALA A 411 1.82 10.84 -26.36
N LEU A 412 1.39 10.66 -25.11
CA LEU A 412 0.33 11.48 -24.50
C LEU A 412 0.77 12.94 -24.32
N GLU A 413 1.99 13.16 -23.81
CA GLU A 413 2.51 14.52 -23.61
C GLU A 413 2.78 15.25 -24.95
N CYS A 414 3.12 14.51 -26.00
CA CYS A 414 3.20 15.07 -27.35
C CYS A 414 1.82 15.47 -27.88
N VAL A 415 0.83 14.58 -27.81
CA VAL A 415 -0.50 14.86 -28.37
C VAL A 415 -1.23 15.96 -27.59
N ARG A 416 -0.95 16.12 -26.28
CA ARG A 416 -1.46 17.19 -25.43
C ARG A 416 -1.08 18.59 -25.91
N SER A 417 0.04 18.73 -26.65
CA SER A 417 0.50 20.03 -27.13
C SER A 417 -0.40 20.66 -28.22
N PHE A 418 -1.44 19.95 -28.67
CA PHE A 418 -2.29 20.34 -29.77
C PHE A 418 -3.75 20.48 -29.35
N ASP A 419 -4.37 21.61 -29.71
CA ASP A 419 -5.78 21.86 -29.45
C ASP A 419 -6.68 21.16 -30.48
N ALA A 420 -6.37 21.24 -31.77
CA ALA A 420 -7.13 20.59 -32.84
C ALA A 420 -6.92 19.06 -32.85
N PRO A 421 -7.86 18.27 -33.44
CA PRO A 421 -7.74 16.82 -33.50
C PRO A 421 -6.37 16.36 -34.02
N CYS A 422 -5.65 15.61 -33.19
CA CYS A 422 -4.27 15.23 -33.40
C CYS A 422 -4.08 13.74 -33.13
N CYS A 423 -3.18 13.14 -33.92
CA CYS A 423 -2.67 11.79 -33.70
C CYS A 423 -1.15 11.85 -33.60
N VAL A 424 -0.61 11.18 -32.59
CA VAL A 424 0.83 10.96 -32.40
C VAL A 424 1.10 9.46 -32.39
N ILE A 425 2.12 9.03 -33.12
CA ILE A 425 2.63 7.66 -33.10
C ILE A 425 4.07 7.70 -32.56
N VAL A 426 4.33 6.95 -31.50
CA VAL A 426 5.62 6.88 -30.81
C VAL A 426 6.20 5.47 -30.88
N LYS A 427 7.53 5.40 -30.92
CA LYS A 427 8.28 4.17 -30.66
C LYS A 427 9.58 4.53 -29.93
N HIS A 428 9.86 3.85 -28.81
CA HIS A 428 11.06 4.13 -27.99
C HIS A 428 11.16 5.60 -27.58
N ALA A 429 10.08 6.11 -26.99
CA ALA A 429 9.88 7.46 -26.48
C ALA A 429 10.13 8.60 -27.48
N ASN A 430 10.14 8.31 -28.79
CA ASN A 430 10.28 9.29 -29.85
C ASN A 430 9.09 9.25 -30.81
N PRO A 431 8.48 10.40 -31.15
CA PRO A 431 7.47 10.49 -32.20
C PRO A 431 8.05 10.05 -33.56
N CYS A 432 7.45 9.03 -34.18
CA CYS A 432 7.75 8.66 -35.57
C CYS A 432 6.77 9.27 -36.57
N GLY A 433 5.58 9.68 -36.12
CA GLY A 433 4.60 10.39 -36.96
C GLY A 433 3.61 11.21 -36.13
N VAL A 434 3.35 12.45 -36.55
CA VAL A 434 2.42 13.38 -35.90
C VAL A 434 1.64 14.13 -36.97
N ALA A 435 0.32 14.28 -36.79
CA ALA A 435 -0.48 15.11 -37.68
C ALA A 435 -1.71 15.70 -36.97
N VAL A 436 -2.06 16.93 -37.36
CA VAL A 436 -3.26 17.64 -36.91
C VAL A 436 -4.24 17.80 -38.07
N ARG A 437 -5.51 17.41 -37.90
CA ARG A 437 -6.55 17.48 -38.93
C ARG A 437 -7.90 17.89 -38.33
N ASN A 438 -8.94 17.90 -39.15
CA ASN A 438 -10.31 18.21 -38.72
C ASN A 438 -10.96 17.08 -37.91
N ASP A 439 -10.43 15.86 -38.02
CA ASP A 439 -10.90 14.68 -37.31
C ASP A 439 -9.74 13.70 -37.05
N ILE A 440 -9.90 12.81 -36.08
CA ILE A 440 -8.85 11.86 -35.68
C ILE A 440 -8.56 10.80 -36.73
N PHE A 441 -9.52 10.46 -37.59
CA PHE A 441 -9.32 9.51 -38.67
C PHE A 441 -8.33 10.07 -39.70
N ALA A 442 -8.54 11.30 -40.13
CA ALA A 442 -7.63 12.01 -41.03
C ALA A 442 -6.27 12.25 -40.36
N ALA A 443 -6.26 12.62 -39.07
CA ALA A 443 -5.02 12.79 -38.32
C ALA A 443 -4.20 11.50 -38.23
N TYR A 444 -4.84 10.37 -37.92
CA TYR A 444 -4.18 9.06 -37.91
C TYR A 444 -3.60 8.70 -39.27
N ASN A 445 -4.39 8.86 -40.33
CA ASN A 445 -3.96 8.54 -41.68
C ASN A 445 -2.69 9.30 -42.09
N ASP A 446 -2.60 10.57 -41.75
CA ASP A 446 -1.45 11.40 -42.10
C ASP A 446 -0.28 11.21 -41.13
N ALA A 447 -0.51 11.01 -39.83
CA ALA A 447 0.55 10.65 -38.89
C ALA A 447 1.24 9.34 -39.32
N PHE A 448 0.46 8.31 -39.66
CA PHE A 448 0.97 7.02 -40.13
C PHE A 448 1.82 7.11 -41.40
N LYS A 449 1.48 8.00 -42.34
CA LYS A 449 2.25 8.20 -43.58
C LYS A 449 3.67 8.72 -43.35
N THR A 450 3.96 9.33 -42.20
CA THR A 450 5.30 9.88 -41.90
C THR A 450 6.36 8.81 -41.94
N ASP A 451 6.08 7.67 -41.28
CA ASP A 451 7.01 6.56 -41.12
C ASP A 451 6.25 5.26 -40.78
N PRO A 452 5.54 4.66 -41.76
CA PRO A 452 4.85 3.38 -41.61
C PRO A 452 5.75 2.26 -41.06
N THR A 453 7.02 2.26 -41.46
CA THR A 453 8.01 1.26 -41.05
C THR A 453 8.24 1.30 -39.53
N SER A 454 8.47 2.49 -38.97
CA SER A 454 8.65 2.65 -37.53
C SER A 454 7.33 2.59 -36.76
N ALA A 455 6.20 2.94 -37.37
CA ALA A 455 4.89 2.86 -36.72
C ALA A 455 4.50 1.43 -36.32
N PHE A 456 5.03 0.41 -37.00
CA PHE A 456 4.77 -0.99 -36.67
C PHE A 456 5.19 -1.34 -35.23
N GLY A 457 4.23 -1.78 -34.42
CA GLY A 457 4.42 -2.04 -32.99
C GLY A 457 4.59 -0.78 -32.15
N GLY A 458 4.24 0.39 -32.70
CA GLY A 458 4.26 1.65 -31.98
C GLY A 458 3.10 1.80 -30.99
N ILE A 459 3.11 2.95 -30.33
CA ILE A 459 2.04 3.42 -29.44
C ILE A 459 1.36 4.61 -30.10
N ILE A 460 0.03 4.60 -30.10
CA ILE A 460 -0.79 5.62 -30.73
C ILE A 460 -1.51 6.42 -29.65
N ALA A 461 -1.38 7.75 -29.68
CA ALA A 461 -2.09 8.67 -28.81
C ALA A 461 -2.98 9.61 -29.62
N PHE A 462 -4.20 9.84 -29.12
CA PHE A 462 -5.15 10.83 -29.62
C PHE A 462 -5.48 11.86 -28.54
N ASN A 463 -5.74 13.11 -28.92
CA ASN A 463 -6.26 14.14 -28.02
C ASN A 463 -7.79 14.27 -28.06
N ARG A 464 -8.47 13.31 -28.68
CA ARG A 464 -9.93 13.21 -28.79
C ARG A 464 -10.36 11.76 -28.65
N ASN A 465 -11.65 11.57 -28.38
CA ASN A 465 -12.30 10.27 -28.27
C ASN A 465 -12.02 9.37 -29.48
N LEU A 466 -11.71 8.09 -29.25
CA LEU A 466 -11.43 7.12 -30.30
C LEU A 466 -12.72 6.50 -30.86
N ASP A 467 -13.02 6.82 -32.11
CA ASP A 467 -14.19 6.30 -32.83
C ASP A 467 -13.93 4.93 -33.51
N LYS A 468 -15.03 4.23 -33.83
CA LYS A 468 -15.00 2.93 -34.50
C LYS A 468 -14.27 2.93 -35.84
N LYS A 469 -14.46 3.97 -36.65
CA LYS A 469 -13.90 4.06 -38.00
C LYS A 469 -12.36 4.10 -37.94
N THR A 470 -11.83 4.88 -37.01
CA THR A 470 -10.40 5.03 -36.74
C THR A 470 -9.84 3.76 -36.12
N ALA A 471 -10.52 3.19 -35.12
CA ALA A 471 -10.13 1.92 -34.52
C ALA A 471 -10.02 0.79 -35.55
N GLN A 472 -11.01 0.66 -36.44
CA GLN A 472 -11.00 -0.32 -37.53
C GLN A 472 -9.80 -0.12 -38.45
N ASN A 473 -9.54 1.12 -38.86
CA ASN A 473 -8.43 1.43 -39.74
C ASN A 473 -7.05 1.10 -39.13
N ILE A 474 -6.90 1.30 -37.82
CA ILE A 474 -5.67 0.95 -37.09
C ILE A 474 -5.41 -0.55 -37.16
N ILE A 475 -6.40 -1.37 -36.77
CA ILE A 475 -6.21 -2.82 -36.65
C ILE A 475 -6.10 -3.54 -37.99
N ASP A 476 -6.65 -2.95 -39.06
CA ASP A 476 -6.54 -3.47 -40.43
C ASP A 476 -5.16 -3.21 -41.03
N ARG A 477 -4.51 -2.12 -40.63
CA ARG A 477 -3.24 -1.69 -41.22
C ARG A 477 -2.01 -2.28 -40.56
N GLN A 478 -1.98 -2.34 -39.23
CA GLN A 478 -0.75 -2.66 -38.54
C GLN A 478 -0.95 -3.31 -37.17
N PHE A 479 0.13 -3.92 -36.69
CA PHE A 479 0.26 -4.25 -35.29
C PHE A 479 0.54 -2.99 -34.46
N VAL A 480 -0.18 -2.82 -33.37
CA VAL A 480 -0.05 -1.72 -32.40
C VAL A 480 0.07 -2.33 -31.00
N GLU A 481 0.95 -1.78 -30.16
CA GLU A 481 1.14 -2.26 -28.80
C GLU A 481 0.11 -1.63 -27.83
N VAL A 482 -0.04 -0.30 -27.92
CA VAL A 482 -0.90 0.50 -27.04
C VAL A 482 -1.62 1.59 -27.84
N ILE A 483 -2.89 1.82 -27.51
CA ILE A 483 -3.66 2.98 -27.95
C ILE A 483 -4.13 3.73 -26.70
N ILE A 484 -3.90 5.04 -26.63
CA ILE A 484 -4.35 5.90 -25.53
C ILE A 484 -5.16 7.09 -26.08
N ALA A 485 -6.30 7.36 -25.45
CA ALA A 485 -7.19 8.46 -25.80
C ALA A 485 -7.96 8.94 -24.56
N PRO A 486 -8.56 10.16 -24.58
CA PRO A 486 -9.41 10.63 -23.50
C PRO A 486 -10.53 9.65 -23.13
N SER A 487 -11.16 9.08 -24.15
CA SER A 487 -12.21 8.06 -24.05
C SER A 487 -12.20 7.18 -25.30
N VAL A 488 -12.86 6.02 -25.26
CA VAL A 488 -13.02 5.12 -26.40
C VAL A 488 -14.48 4.71 -26.54
N ASP A 489 -15.06 4.88 -27.73
CA ASP A 489 -16.45 4.49 -27.99
C ASP A 489 -16.66 2.98 -27.80
N ASP A 490 -17.85 2.58 -27.34
CA ASP A 490 -18.17 1.16 -27.11
C ASP A 490 -18.07 0.32 -28.39
N ASP A 491 -18.44 0.92 -29.54
CA ASP A 491 -18.34 0.26 -30.84
C ASP A 491 -16.89 0.21 -31.35
N ALA A 492 -16.02 1.13 -30.93
CA ALA A 492 -14.57 1.05 -31.11
C ALA A 492 -13.94 -0.03 -30.23
N LYS A 493 -14.35 -0.15 -28.95
CA LYS A 493 -13.92 -1.24 -28.05
C LYS A 493 -14.26 -2.61 -28.64
N ALA A 494 -15.46 -2.75 -29.22
CA ALA A 494 -15.87 -3.98 -29.89
C ALA A 494 -14.94 -4.34 -31.07
N ILE A 495 -14.55 -3.38 -31.90
CA ILE A 495 -13.59 -3.60 -32.99
C ILE A 495 -12.21 -3.99 -32.45
N LEU A 496 -11.69 -3.25 -31.48
CA LEU A 496 -10.36 -3.48 -30.91
C LEU A 496 -10.24 -4.83 -30.20
N SER A 497 -11.36 -5.39 -29.72
CA SER A 497 -11.41 -6.72 -29.10
C SER A 497 -11.02 -7.87 -30.05
N SER A 498 -11.06 -7.65 -31.37
CA SER A 498 -10.54 -8.65 -32.32
C SER A 498 -9.03 -8.84 -32.22
N LYS A 499 -8.32 -7.93 -31.53
CA LYS A 499 -6.87 -7.97 -31.26
C LYS A 499 -6.62 -7.95 -29.75
N GLN A 500 -6.92 -9.06 -29.08
CA GLN A 500 -6.87 -9.26 -27.61
C GLN A 500 -5.58 -8.81 -26.89
N ASN A 501 -4.46 -8.64 -27.60
CA ASN A 501 -3.20 -8.23 -27.01
C ASN A 501 -2.99 -6.71 -26.97
N VAL A 502 -3.74 -5.94 -27.76
CA VAL A 502 -3.61 -4.48 -27.85
C VAL A 502 -4.10 -3.87 -26.55
N ARG A 503 -3.24 -3.10 -25.87
CA ARG A 503 -3.69 -2.33 -24.70
C ARG A 503 -4.43 -1.09 -25.17
N VAL A 504 -5.59 -0.84 -24.57
CA VAL A 504 -6.39 0.35 -24.85
C VAL A 504 -6.60 1.07 -23.53
N LEU A 505 -6.18 2.33 -23.49
CA LEU A 505 -6.18 3.15 -22.29
C LEU A 505 -7.11 4.36 -22.48
N GLU A 506 -7.99 4.57 -21.51
CA GLU A 506 -8.79 5.80 -21.36
C GLU A 506 -8.11 6.68 -20.30
N CYS A 507 -7.57 7.82 -20.69
CA CYS A 507 -6.83 8.72 -19.78
C CYS A 507 -7.68 9.85 -19.17
N GLY A 508 -8.91 10.06 -19.66
CA GLY A 508 -9.73 11.20 -19.28
C GLY A 508 -9.33 12.48 -20.02
N ASP A 509 -9.93 13.60 -19.60
CA ASP A 509 -9.79 14.89 -20.30
C ASP A 509 -8.36 15.44 -20.24
N LEU A 510 -7.74 15.60 -21.42
CA LEU A 510 -6.42 16.20 -21.58
C LEU A 510 -6.53 17.72 -21.48
N GLY A 511 -6.79 18.20 -20.26
CA GLY A 511 -6.74 19.61 -19.92
C GLY A 511 -5.32 20.19 -19.99
N ILE A 512 -5.21 21.45 -19.57
CA ILE A 512 -3.94 22.18 -19.52
C ILE A 512 -2.98 21.45 -18.57
N ALA A 513 -1.76 21.20 -19.05
CA ALA A 513 -0.70 20.60 -18.26
C ALA A 513 -0.38 21.47 -17.03
N GLN A 514 -0.23 20.84 -15.86
CA GLN A 514 0.03 21.55 -14.61
C GLN A 514 1.53 21.63 -14.31
N PRO A 515 2.00 22.69 -13.63
CA PRO A 515 3.37 22.74 -13.12
C PRO A 515 3.66 21.54 -12.21
N SER A 516 4.78 20.87 -12.47
CA SER A 516 5.26 19.75 -11.67
C SER A 516 6.77 19.64 -11.79
N LEU A 517 7.37 18.82 -10.93
CA LEU A 517 8.80 18.51 -10.99
C LEU A 517 9.04 17.31 -11.90
N ASP A 518 10.15 17.34 -12.62
CA ASP A 518 10.69 16.24 -13.42
C ASP A 518 11.98 15.72 -12.77
N TYR A 519 12.16 14.39 -12.81
CA TYR A 519 13.17 13.70 -12.03
C TYR A 519 14.07 12.86 -12.93
N LYS A 520 15.38 13.04 -12.82
CA LYS A 520 16.37 12.21 -13.52
C LYS A 520 17.37 11.60 -12.55
N ARG A 521 17.36 10.28 -12.46
CA ARG A 521 18.35 9.54 -11.67
C ARG A 521 19.73 9.64 -12.33
N VAL A 522 20.74 9.92 -11.51
CA VAL A 522 22.16 9.70 -11.83
C VAL A 522 22.74 8.70 -10.82
N THR A 523 23.89 8.09 -11.13
CA THR A 523 24.52 7.14 -10.21
C THR A 523 24.79 7.80 -8.86
N GLY A 524 24.10 7.34 -7.81
CA GLY A 524 24.22 7.91 -6.46
C GLY A 524 23.40 9.18 -6.20
N GLY A 525 22.91 9.90 -7.21
CA GLY A 525 22.25 11.21 -7.05
C GLY A 525 20.93 11.39 -7.83
N LEU A 526 20.19 12.45 -7.55
CA LEU A 526 18.93 12.79 -8.21
C LEU A 526 19.02 14.22 -8.76
N LEU A 527 18.74 14.39 -10.04
CA LEU A 527 18.52 15.70 -10.65
C LEU A 527 17.03 15.98 -10.65
N VAL A 528 16.67 17.22 -10.29
CA VAL A 528 15.29 17.68 -10.19
C VAL A 528 15.19 19.02 -10.91
N GLN A 529 14.15 19.18 -11.70
CA GLN A 529 13.89 20.40 -12.47
C GLN A 529 12.38 20.61 -12.62
N ASP A 530 11.95 21.78 -13.06
CA ASP A 530 10.56 21.97 -13.47
C ASP A 530 10.26 21.20 -14.76
N LYS A 531 9.02 20.71 -14.90
CA LYS A 531 8.48 20.17 -16.16
C LYS A 531 8.49 21.26 -17.23
N ASP A 532 8.96 20.93 -18.43
CA ASP A 532 8.95 21.87 -19.56
C ASP A 532 7.52 22.11 -20.06
N LEU A 533 6.92 23.21 -19.60
CA LEU A 533 5.61 23.72 -20.03
C LEU A 533 5.71 24.88 -21.02
N GLY A 534 6.90 25.19 -21.54
CA GLY A 534 7.09 26.30 -22.48
C GLY A 534 6.23 26.14 -23.74
N ILE A 535 5.47 27.19 -24.07
CA ILE A 535 4.61 27.28 -25.26
C ILE A 535 4.87 28.65 -25.89
N ILE A 536 4.97 28.68 -27.23
CA ILE A 536 5.10 29.91 -28.00
C ILE A 536 3.99 29.99 -29.05
N GLY A 537 3.56 31.22 -29.37
CA GLY A 537 2.65 31.54 -30.45
C GLY A 537 3.30 32.44 -31.51
N LYS A 538 2.48 32.90 -32.46
CA LYS A 538 2.91 33.76 -33.57
C LYS A 538 3.55 35.08 -33.13
N ASN A 539 3.17 35.61 -31.97
CA ASN A 539 3.69 36.88 -31.46
C ASN A 539 5.03 36.73 -30.73
N ASP A 540 5.43 35.50 -30.42
CA ASP A 540 6.67 35.19 -29.68
C ASP A 540 7.84 34.85 -30.61
N ILE A 541 7.59 34.82 -31.94
CA ILE A 541 8.61 34.51 -32.94
C ILE A 541 9.08 35.78 -33.66
N GLN A 542 10.39 35.88 -33.87
CA GLN A 542 11.03 37.00 -34.57
C GLN A 542 11.57 36.54 -35.92
N CYS A 543 11.14 37.15 -37.02
CA CYS A 543 11.76 36.93 -38.34
C CYS A 543 13.15 37.58 -38.37
N VAL A 544 14.18 36.79 -38.69
CA VAL A 544 15.59 37.23 -38.72
C VAL A 544 16.22 37.18 -40.12
N SER A 545 15.60 36.48 -41.05
CA SER A 545 15.97 36.47 -42.47
C SER A 545 15.33 37.61 -43.26
N ASN A 546 15.86 37.86 -44.47
CA ASN A 546 15.30 38.81 -45.44
C ASN A 546 13.92 38.38 -45.95
N LEU A 547 13.71 37.06 -46.12
CA LEU A 547 12.42 36.49 -46.50
C LEU A 547 11.58 36.22 -45.25
N ALA A 548 10.35 36.72 -45.23
CA ALA A 548 9.39 36.40 -44.18
C ALA A 548 8.63 35.10 -44.50
N PRO A 549 8.32 34.26 -43.48
CA PRO A 549 7.49 33.08 -43.69
C PRO A 549 6.05 33.49 -44.04
N THR A 550 5.41 32.73 -44.92
CA THR A 550 3.97 32.83 -45.19
C THR A 550 3.17 32.37 -43.97
N GLU A 551 1.88 32.71 -43.92
CA GLU A 551 0.99 32.28 -42.82
C GLU A 551 0.90 30.75 -42.69
N ALA A 552 0.85 30.03 -43.81
CA ALA A 552 0.88 28.56 -43.81
C ALA A 552 2.20 28.02 -43.23
N GLN A 553 3.33 28.64 -43.60
CA GLN A 553 4.63 28.26 -43.03
C GLN A 553 4.72 28.57 -41.54
N ILE A 554 4.17 29.69 -41.06
CA ILE A 554 4.12 30.00 -39.61
C ILE A 554 3.36 28.91 -38.86
N ASN A 555 2.21 28.47 -39.36
CA ASN A 555 1.44 27.39 -38.74
C ASN A 555 2.22 26.07 -38.72
N ASP A 556 2.89 25.73 -39.82
CA ASP A 556 3.72 24.52 -39.89
C ASP A 556 4.96 24.61 -38.98
N LEU A 557 5.56 25.80 -38.82
CA LEU A 557 6.71 26.03 -37.94
C LEU A 557 6.31 25.86 -36.48
N LEU A 558 5.18 26.44 -36.05
CA LEU A 558 4.67 26.28 -34.69
C LEU A 558 4.25 24.83 -34.41
N PHE A 559 3.67 24.13 -35.40
CA PHE A 559 3.42 22.69 -35.32
C PHE A 559 4.72 21.91 -35.12
N ALA A 560 5.72 22.12 -35.99
CA ALA A 560 7.00 21.41 -35.92
C ALA A 560 7.76 21.71 -34.62
N TRP A 561 7.65 22.94 -34.10
CA TRP A 561 8.23 23.36 -32.82
C TRP A 561 7.66 22.56 -31.64
N LYS A 562 6.33 22.43 -31.58
CA LYS A 562 5.65 21.61 -30.56
C LYS A 562 6.06 20.15 -30.62
N VAL A 563 6.23 19.59 -31.83
CA VAL A 563 6.76 18.22 -31.99
C VAL A 563 8.20 18.14 -31.49
N ALA A 564 9.07 19.06 -31.92
CA ALA A 564 10.51 19.06 -31.58
C ALA A 564 10.76 19.09 -30.07
N LYS A 565 9.91 19.79 -29.29
CA LYS A 565 9.92 19.79 -27.82
C LYS A 565 9.86 18.39 -27.18
N THR A 566 9.24 17.43 -27.87
CA THR A 566 9.04 16.08 -27.34
C THR A 566 9.98 15.03 -27.91
N VAL A 567 10.76 15.39 -28.93
CA VAL A 567 11.76 14.50 -29.56
C VAL A 567 13.07 14.57 -28.79
N LYS A 568 13.76 13.43 -28.61
CA LYS A 568 15.05 13.41 -27.91
C LYS A 568 16.11 14.21 -28.68
N SER A 569 16.96 14.92 -27.95
CA SER A 569 17.92 15.86 -28.51
C SER A 569 19.22 15.22 -29.03
N ASN A 570 19.89 15.79 -30.03
CA ASN A 570 19.45 16.95 -30.82
C ASN A 570 18.33 16.57 -31.79
N ALA A 571 17.23 17.32 -31.77
CA ALA A 571 16.06 17.05 -32.59
C ALA A 571 15.95 18.00 -33.79
N ILE A 572 15.66 17.42 -34.96
CA ILE A 572 15.22 18.16 -36.16
C ILE A 572 13.90 17.55 -36.66
N VAL A 573 12.90 18.40 -36.88
CA VAL A 573 11.58 17.99 -37.36
C VAL A 573 11.28 18.70 -38.67
N TYR A 574 11.04 17.95 -39.74
CA TYR A 574 10.48 18.46 -40.98
C TYR A 574 8.97 18.34 -40.94
N ALA A 575 8.25 19.37 -41.37
CA ALA A 575 6.80 19.36 -41.39
C ALA A 575 6.23 20.11 -42.60
N LYS A 576 5.05 19.70 -43.03
CA LYS A 576 4.28 20.38 -44.07
C LYS A 576 2.80 20.12 -43.87
N ASN A 577 1.97 21.16 -43.98
CA ASN A 577 0.53 21.09 -43.73
C ASN A 577 0.20 20.43 -42.37
N GLN A 578 0.90 20.82 -41.30
CA GLN A 578 0.76 20.28 -39.94
C GLN A 578 0.81 18.74 -39.86
N MET A 579 1.66 18.13 -40.67
CA MET A 579 2.06 16.73 -40.61
C MET A 579 3.58 16.67 -40.62
N THR A 580 4.16 15.79 -39.83
CA THR A 580 5.60 15.50 -39.89
C THR A 580 5.96 14.84 -41.22
N ILE A 581 7.04 15.30 -41.85
CA ILE A 581 7.59 14.72 -43.07
C ILE A 581 8.80 13.84 -42.75
N GLY A 582 9.56 14.20 -41.71
CA GLY A 582 10.70 13.42 -41.25
C GLY A 582 11.17 13.91 -39.89
N VAL A 583 11.63 12.99 -39.05
CA VAL A 583 12.08 13.28 -37.69
C VAL A 583 13.47 12.71 -37.47
N GLY A 584 14.45 13.58 -37.20
CA GLY A 584 15.79 13.21 -36.78
C GLY A 584 15.92 13.35 -35.28
N ALA A 585 15.89 12.22 -34.57
CA ALA A 585 15.88 12.15 -33.11
C ALA A 585 17.23 11.68 -32.52
N GLY A 586 17.60 12.23 -31.37
CA GLY A 586 18.61 11.66 -30.48
C GLY A 586 20.05 11.71 -30.97
N GLN A 587 20.41 12.64 -31.87
CA GLN A 587 21.77 12.69 -32.42
C GLN A 587 22.68 13.65 -31.66
N MET A 588 23.95 13.27 -31.54
CA MET A 588 25.01 14.12 -30.98
C MET A 588 25.34 15.31 -31.90
N SER A 589 25.07 15.19 -33.21
CA SER A 589 25.33 16.21 -34.21
C SER A 589 24.03 16.68 -34.87
N ARG A 590 23.76 17.99 -34.81
CA ARG A 590 22.52 18.60 -35.33
C ARG A 590 22.36 18.47 -36.84
N VAL A 591 23.46 18.59 -37.61
CA VAL A 591 23.42 18.38 -39.07
C VAL A 591 23.07 16.93 -39.42
N TYR A 592 23.44 15.96 -38.58
CA TYR A 592 23.03 14.57 -38.77
C TYR A 592 21.54 14.35 -38.47
N SER A 593 20.97 15.01 -37.46
CA SER A 593 19.52 15.00 -37.26
C SER A 593 18.78 15.51 -38.50
N ALA A 594 19.25 16.61 -39.11
CA ALA A 594 18.66 17.15 -40.34
C ALA A 594 18.78 16.17 -41.53
N LYS A 595 19.96 15.53 -41.70
CA LYS A 595 20.16 14.50 -42.72
C LYS A 595 19.24 13.29 -42.52
N ILE A 596 19.14 12.78 -41.29
CA ILE A 596 18.29 11.63 -40.96
C ILE A 596 16.82 11.96 -41.24
N ALA A 597 16.33 13.14 -40.87
CA ALA A 597 14.96 13.55 -41.18
C ALA A 597 14.68 13.50 -42.70
N GLY A 598 15.62 13.97 -43.53
CA GLY A 598 15.50 13.90 -44.99
C GLY A 598 15.60 12.48 -45.56
N ILE A 599 16.49 11.64 -45.02
CA ILE A 599 16.63 10.23 -45.42
C ILE A 599 15.32 9.49 -45.14
N LYS A 600 14.77 9.60 -43.93
CA LYS A 600 13.51 8.95 -43.55
C LYS A 600 12.35 9.37 -44.44
N ALA A 601 12.24 10.68 -44.72
CA ALA A 601 11.22 11.17 -45.63
C ALA A 601 11.35 10.55 -47.03
N THR A 602 12.58 10.41 -47.53
CA THR A 602 12.88 9.82 -48.84
C THR A 602 12.53 8.33 -48.88
N ASP A 603 12.92 7.58 -47.86
CA ASP A 603 12.64 6.15 -47.74
C ASP A 603 11.13 5.86 -47.78
N GLU A 604 10.33 6.76 -47.22
CA GLU A 604 8.86 6.68 -47.18
C GLU A 604 8.17 7.41 -48.35
N ASN A 605 8.94 7.81 -49.37
CA ASN A 605 8.47 8.47 -50.60
C ASN A 605 7.71 9.79 -50.34
N LEU A 606 8.07 10.51 -49.27
CA LEU A 606 7.52 11.82 -48.94
C LEU A 606 8.34 12.94 -49.59
N VAL A 607 7.63 13.98 -50.03
CA VAL A 607 8.25 15.15 -50.67
C VAL A 607 8.66 16.16 -49.60
N VAL A 608 9.97 16.30 -49.39
CA VAL A 608 10.54 17.32 -48.48
C VAL A 608 10.44 18.73 -49.06
N GLU A 609 10.51 18.89 -50.38
CA GLU A 609 10.49 20.21 -51.01
C GLU A 609 9.24 21.03 -50.62
N GLY A 610 9.48 22.26 -50.18
CA GLY A 610 8.43 23.17 -49.70
C GLY A 610 8.05 22.97 -48.23
N SER A 611 8.67 22.04 -47.52
CA SER A 611 8.44 21.83 -46.08
C SER A 611 9.15 22.89 -45.23
N VAL A 612 8.79 22.93 -43.95
CA VAL A 612 9.49 23.72 -42.93
C VAL A 612 10.33 22.81 -42.03
N MET A 613 11.25 23.41 -41.27
CA MET A 613 12.12 22.71 -40.32
C MET A 613 12.09 23.36 -38.94
N ALA A 614 11.92 22.57 -37.88
CA ALA A 614 12.15 22.99 -36.50
C ALA A 614 13.42 22.36 -35.93
N SER A 615 14.12 23.13 -35.09
CA SER A 615 15.34 22.73 -34.41
C SER A 615 15.24 23.02 -32.92
N ASP A 616 15.27 21.99 -32.07
CA ASP A 616 15.08 22.11 -30.62
C ASP A 616 16.09 23.04 -29.91
N ALA A 617 17.28 23.21 -30.49
CA ALA A 617 18.28 24.20 -30.11
C ALA A 617 18.86 24.94 -31.31
N PHE A 618 19.73 25.93 -31.06
CA PHE A 618 20.32 26.73 -32.12
C PHE A 618 21.21 25.92 -33.07
N PHE A 619 21.40 26.40 -34.31
CA PHE A 619 22.39 25.86 -35.24
C PHE A 619 23.80 26.38 -34.89
N PRO A 620 24.78 25.50 -34.60
CA PRO A 620 26.12 25.93 -34.25
C PRO A 620 26.92 26.42 -35.47
N PHE A 621 26.59 25.95 -36.68
CA PHE A 621 27.27 26.25 -37.93
C PHE A 621 26.27 26.33 -39.10
N ARG A 622 26.68 26.93 -40.22
CA ARG A 622 25.85 27.03 -41.43
C ARG A 622 25.52 25.69 -42.10
N ASP A 623 26.26 24.62 -41.79
CA ASP A 623 26.12 23.31 -42.43
C ASP A 623 24.71 22.71 -42.28
N GLY A 624 24.03 22.96 -41.16
CA GLY A 624 22.63 22.60 -40.95
C GLY A 624 21.69 23.32 -41.92
N ILE A 625 21.97 24.59 -42.23
CA ILE A 625 21.20 25.39 -43.19
C ILE A 625 21.47 24.92 -44.62
N ASP A 626 22.73 24.69 -44.97
CA ASP A 626 23.11 24.15 -46.28
C ASP A 626 22.48 22.76 -46.52
N ALA A 627 22.37 21.93 -45.49
CA ALA A 627 21.66 20.65 -45.55
C ALA A 627 20.15 20.81 -45.73
N ALA A 628 19.52 21.75 -45.01
CA ALA A 628 18.11 22.06 -45.14
C ALA A 628 17.76 22.60 -46.54
N ALA A 629 18.62 23.46 -47.10
CA ALA A 629 18.48 23.99 -48.45
C ALA A 629 18.53 22.88 -49.51
N LYS A 630 19.49 21.95 -49.41
CA LYS A 630 19.60 20.78 -50.28
C LYS A 630 18.37 19.87 -50.21
N ALA A 631 17.73 19.78 -49.05
CA ALA A 631 16.51 19.02 -48.86
C ALA A 631 15.25 19.75 -49.38
N GLY A 632 15.34 21.04 -49.71
CA GLY A 632 14.23 21.84 -50.22
C GLY A 632 13.36 22.50 -49.14
N ILE A 633 13.88 22.67 -47.92
CA ILE A 633 13.21 23.41 -46.83
C ILE A 633 13.04 24.88 -47.21
N LYS A 634 11.89 25.46 -46.87
CA LYS A 634 11.55 26.87 -47.19
C LYS A 634 11.41 27.78 -45.97
N ALA A 635 11.22 27.23 -44.79
CA ALA A 635 11.22 28.01 -43.56
C ALA A 635 11.82 27.23 -42.38
N ILE A 636 12.45 27.93 -41.43
CA ILE A 636 13.15 27.36 -40.27
C ILE A 636 12.72 28.07 -38.98
N ILE A 637 12.49 27.32 -37.90
CA ILE A 637 12.30 27.82 -36.55
C ILE A 637 13.37 27.24 -35.62
N GLN A 638 14.03 28.12 -34.86
CA GLN A 638 15.06 27.75 -33.89
C GLN A 638 15.10 28.78 -32.74
N PRO A 639 15.78 28.51 -31.61
CA PRO A 639 15.90 29.50 -30.53
C PRO A 639 16.69 30.76 -30.91
N GLY A 640 17.78 30.61 -31.67
CA GLY A 640 18.84 31.62 -31.74
C GLY A 640 19.75 31.60 -30.49
N GLY A 641 20.66 32.57 -30.38
CA GLY A 641 21.59 32.73 -29.27
C GLY A 641 22.98 32.15 -29.52
N SER A 642 23.34 31.79 -30.76
CA SER A 642 24.70 31.37 -31.11
C SER A 642 25.60 32.58 -31.33
N MET A 643 26.89 32.48 -30.95
CA MET A 643 27.90 33.45 -31.39
C MET A 643 28.03 33.53 -32.92
N ARG A 644 27.52 32.51 -33.63
CA ARG A 644 27.53 32.39 -35.10
C ARG A 644 26.16 32.59 -35.74
N ASP A 645 25.19 33.19 -35.04
CA ASP A 645 23.86 33.43 -35.62
C ASP A 645 23.94 34.26 -36.91
N ALA A 646 24.86 35.22 -37.01
CA ALA A 646 25.07 35.98 -38.24
C ALA A 646 25.45 35.11 -39.45
N GLU A 647 26.33 34.12 -39.25
CA GLU A 647 26.75 33.15 -40.29
C GLU A 647 25.57 32.28 -40.75
N VAL A 648 24.74 31.86 -39.78
CA VAL A 648 23.55 31.03 -40.03
C VAL A 648 22.45 31.82 -40.75
N ILE A 649 22.22 33.08 -40.37
CA ILE A 649 21.26 33.98 -41.02
C ILE A 649 21.72 34.33 -42.43
N GLU A 650 23.01 34.58 -42.65
CA GLU A 650 23.58 34.83 -43.98
C GLU A 650 23.35 33.62 -44.90
N ALA A 651 23.70 32.41 -44.46
CA ALA A 651 23.45 31.19 -45.23
C ALA A 651 21.95 30.99 -45.53
N THR A 652 21.08 31.32 -44.57
CA THR A 652 19.62 31.25 -44.75
C THR A 652 19.15 32.19 -45.87
N ASN A 653 19.68 33.42 -45.88
CA ASN A 653 19.39 34.41 -46.90
C ASN A 653 19.93 34.01 -48.28
N GLU A 654 21.16 33.46 -48.35
CA GLU A 654 21.77 32.94 -49.58
C GLU A 654 20.87 31.87 -50.25
N HIS A 655 20.26 31.00 -49.45
CA HIS A 655 19.40 29.91 -49.94
C HIS A 655 17.92 30.32 -50.13
N GLY A 656 17.56 31.58 -49.86
CA GLY A 656 16.18 32.06 -49.97
C GLY A 656 15.22 31.35 -49.02
N ILE A 657 15.68 31.04 -47.81
CA ILE A 657 14.89 30.39 -46.75
C ILE A 657 14.38 31.47 -45.79
N ALA A 658 13.16 31.30 -45.26
CA ALA A 658 12.69 32.12 -44.14
C ALA A 658 13.19 31.53 -42.80
N MET A 659 13.59 32.36 -41.84
CA MET A 659 14.00 31.91 -40.51
C MET A 659 13.41 32.78 -39.43
N VAL A 660 12.90 32.13 -38.38
CA VAL A 660 12.39 32.77 -37.18
C VAL A 660 13.10 32.28 -35.92
N PHE A 661 13.35 33.20 -34.99
CA PHE A 661 13.90 32.93 -33.67
C PHE A 661 12.81 32.92 -32.60
N THR A 662 12.94 32.05 -31.61
CA THR A 662 11.99 31.93 -30.49
C THR A 662 12.56 32.42 -29.16
N GLY A 663 13.89 32.48 -29.01
CA GLY A 663 14.56 32.71 -27.73
C GLY A 663 14.40 31.56 -26.71
N MET A 664 13.73 30.46 -27.07
CA MET A 664 13.38 29.35 -26.18
C MET A 664 13.99 28.06 -26.70
N ARG A 665 14.64 27.27 -25.83
CA ARG A 665 15.27 25.99 -26.18
C ARG A 665 14.55 24.84 -25.46
N HIS A 666 14.28 23.74 -26.17
CA HIS A 666 13.60 22.55 -25.64
C HIS A 666 14.46 21.29 -25.73
N PHE A 667 15.53 21.21 -24.94
CA PHE A 667 16.30 19.96 -24.89
C PHE A 667 15.57 18.87 -24.10
N LYS A 668 15.60 17.64 -24.61
CA LYS A 668 15.04 16.45 -23.95
C LYS A 668 16.01 15.28 -24.09
N HIS A 669 16.38 14.67 -22.97
CA HIS A 669 17.36 13.57 -22.92
C HIS A 669 16.78 12.29 -22.37
#